data_AF-A0A661UUK6-F1
#
_entry.id   AF-A0A661UUK6-F1
#
_cell.length_a   1.000
_cell.length_b   1.000
_cell.length_c   1.000
_cell.angle_alpha   90.00
_cell.angle_beta   90.00
_cell.angle_gamma   90.00
#
_symmetry.space_group_name_H-M   'P 1'
#
loop_
_entity.id
_entity.type
_entity.pdbx_description
1 polymer ?
#
loop_
_entity_poly.entity_id
_entity_poly.type
_entity_poly.pdbx_seq_one_letter_code
_entity_poly.pdbx_strand_id
1 'polypeptide(L)'
;MNNKIKRPILWKLILIIGIPLFVVYSAVLIINYNLSKDAALKQEKAYMVEFIARNAAQLNGQFTQITDLPRGMSNIIQSINDINKEEIYSLLEQNLAGNSFIYGMAVAFEPYAFNKSKKLFAPYVRKGSDQFTHLDLADNSDYTNSDWYSIPKLLKKPYWTEPYFDKDGGNILMCTYSFPLIWDEKFYGIATADVSLVELHSYMQKMQKLTGYSFIISQYGTYVYHPQENTIMKETIFSKAEKYNIPEMREYGRKMLRGLSGVEPFSDPITQAKQWLVFAPISSCSWTFCGVVPESEILKDVNASILKQITLMFFGLIVILLIIIWSAYQITNPIRRLAKMAEKLADGDLDVQMQNIKGRDEIHELSVSFNKMVADLKHYISDLTNATKAREAVESELRIARHIQESLIPRIFPPFPNRSEFKLWAKNIPAKEVAGDFYDFYFVDEENLAIIIADVSGKGVSASLFMAVTKTLIKAKSNVLNEPEKIMQRVNEDLCYENDAVMFVTTFFALLNVKTGLLTYSNAGHNLPYLIKKDGLPEQIENTGGMALGVFEDAVFAAKEITLQEGDTIFLYTDGINEAMDVDYNEFSYKRMEDILKNIQGKMPKKIIEDTLEEVETFTLGAEQSDDITLLVLKYFGI
;
A
#
# COMPACT_ATOMS: atom_id res chain seq x y z
N MET A 1 -23.48 -15.23 6.77
CA MET A 1 -22.91 -14.33 7.80
C MET A 1 -21.40 -14.50 7.86
N ASN A 2 -20.63 -13.60 7.23
CA ASN A 2 -19.20 -13.42 7.54
C ASN A 2 -18.72 -12.08 6.95
N ASN A 3 -19.25 -10.96 7.47
CA ASN A 3 -18.74 -9.63 7.18
C ASN A 3 -17.45 -9.42 7.96
N LYS A 4 -16.33 -9.99 7.47
CA LYS A 4 -15.00 -9.51 7.85
C LYS A 4 -14.91 -8.05 7.38
N ILE A 5 -15.02 -7.12 8.33
CA ILE A 5 -14.77 -5.70 8.12
C ILE A 5 -13.35 -5.59 7.55
N LYS A 6 -13.22 -5.48 6.23
CA LYS A 6 -11.95 -5.20 5.55
C LYS A 6 -11.51 -3.85 6.09
N ARG A 7 -10.53 -3.84 7.02
CA ARG A 7 -9.95 -2.60 7.54
C ARG A 7 -9.55 -1.73 6.34
N PRO A 8 -10.00 -0.47 6.26
CA PRO A 8 -9.66 0.43 5.17
C PRO A 8 -8.14 0.48 4.96
N ILE A 9 -7.69 0.55 3.71
CA ILE A 9 -6.26 0.71 3.34
C ILE A 9 -5.62 1.86 4.13
N LEU A 10 -6.40 2.91 4.42
CA LEU A 10 -6.05 4.02 5.29
C LEU A 10 -5.46 3.59 6.64
N TRP A 11 -6.07 2.64 7.35
CA TRP A 11 -5.59 2.20 8.66
C TRP A 11 -4.25 1.47 8.57
N LYS A 12 -4.00 0.75 7.47
CA LYS A 12 -2.70 0.11 7.24
C LYS A 12 -1.63 1.16 6.97
N LEU A 13 -1.92 2.18 6.16
CA LEU A 13 -0.99 3.27 5.88
C LEU A 13 -0.63 4.07 7.14
N ILE A 14 -1.62 4.40 7.96
CA ILE A 14 -1.40 5.11 9.24
C ILE A 14 -0.51 4.28 10.17
N LEU A 15 -0.73 2.96 10.28
CA LEU A 15 0.08 2.11 11.14
C LEU A 15 1.52 1.92 10.61
N ILE A 16 1.68 1.69 9.30
CA ILE A 16 2.98 1.41 8.67
C ILE A 16 3.86 2.65 8.63
N ILE A 17 3.29 3.84 8.42
CA ILE A 17 4.07 5.09 8.30
C ILE A 17 4.09 5.83 9.64
N GLY A 18 2.96 5.93 10.31
CA GLY A 18 2.81 6.75 11.52
C GLY A 18 3.60 6.23 12.72
N ILE A 19 3.59 4.91 12.97
CA ILE A 19 4.30 4.33 14.12
C ILE A 19 5.82 4.50 13.99
N PRO A 20 6.48 4.10 12.87
CA PRO A 20 7.92 4.28 12.73
C PRO A 20 8.33 5.75 12.80
N LEU A 21 7.55 6.65 12.20
CA LEU A 21 7.83 8.07 12.22
C LEU A 21 7.76 8.62 13.66
N PHE A 22 6.73 8.25 14.43
CA PHE A 22 6.62 8.62 15.83
C PHE A 22 7.80 8.11 16.67
N VAL A 23 8.24 6.87 16.44
CA VAL A 23 9.39 6.27 17.12
C VAL A 23 10.68 7.04 16.79
N VAL A 24 10.92 7.35 15.51
CA VAL A 24 12.10 8.12 15.08
C VAL A 24 12.11 9.51 15.70
N TYR A 25 11.00 10.25 15.65
CA TYR A 25 10.90 11.58 16.26
C TYR A 25 11.10 11.54 17.78
N SER A 26 10.51 10.55 18.45
CA SER A 26 10.69 10.36 19.90
C SER A 26 12.15 10.08 20.25
N ALA A 27 12.83 9.23 19.48
CA ALA A 27 14.25 8.93 19.67
C ALA A 27 15.12 10.19 19.46
N VAL A 28 14.86 10.97 18.41
CA VAL A 28 15.57 12.22 18.14
C VAL A 28 15.37 13.23 19.28
N LEU A 29 14.15 13.38 19.80
CA LEU A 29 13.87 14.25 20.94
C LEU A 29 14.62 13.82 22.21
N ILE A 30 14.63 12.52 22.52
CA ILE A 30 15.35 11.99 23.69
C ILE A 30 16.86 12.23 23.56
N ILE A 31 17.42 11.97 22.39
CA ILE A 31 18.86 12.19 22.12
C ILE A 31 19.18 13.68 22.25
N ASN A 32 18.38 14.55 21.63
CA ASN A 32 18.58 16.00 21.68
C ASN A 32 18.45 16.54 23.11
N TYR A 33 17.49 16.04 23.89
CA TYR A 33 17.37 16.41 25.31
C TYR A 33 18.64 16.09 26.09
N ASN A 34 19.15 14.86 25.97
CA ASN A 34 20.35 14.44 26.70
C ASN A 34 21.57 15.27 26.29
N LEU A 35 21.76 15.50 24.98
CA LEU A 35 22.86 16.34 24.47
C LEU A 35 22.75 17.78 24.96
N SER A 36 21.55 18.37 24.90
CA SER A 36 21.30 19.74 25.34
C SER A 36 21.49 19.89 26.85
N LYS A 37 21.03 18.91 27.63
CA LYS A 37 21.22 18.85 29.09
C LYS A 37 22.70 18.83 29.45
N ASP A 38 23.47 17.92 28.84
CA ASP A 38 24.90 17.77 29.14
C ASP A 38 25.69 19.00 28.73
N ALA A 39 25.37 19.59 27.57
CA ALA A 39 25.96 20.83 27.09
C ALA A 39 25.68 22.01 28.03
N ALA A 40 24.42 22.20 28.43
CA ALA A 40 24.02 23.28 29.35
C ALA A 40 24.69 23.12 30.72
N LEU A 41 24.71 21.92 31.29
CA LEU A 41 25.39 21.65 32.56
C LEU A 41 26.90 21.91 32.48
N LYS A 42 27.55 21.53 31.38
CA LYS A 42 28.98 21.74 31.19
C LYS A 42 29.31 23.23 31.05
N GLN A 43 28.54 23.95 30.22
CA GLN A 43 28.73 25.37 29.97
C GLN A 43 28.50 26.19 31.25
N GLU A 44 27.40 25.94 31.95
CA GLU A 44 27.06 26.67 33.17
C GLU A 44 28.07 26.40 34.29
N LYS A 45 28.56 25.15 34.44
CA LYS A 45 29.63 24.85 35.41
C LYS A 45 30.91 25.63 35.13
N ALA A 46 31.32 25.74 33.87
CA ALA A 46 32.50 26.52 33.49
C ALA A 46 32.29 28.01 33.83
N TYR A 47 31.11 28.55 33.51
CA TYR A 47 30.75 29.92 33.86
C TYR A 47 30.77 30.16 35.37
N MET A 48 30.18 29.26 36.17
CA MET A 48 30.17 29.37 37.64
C MET A 48 31.59 29.37 38.21
N VAL A 49 32.48 28.51 37.73
CA VAL A 49 33.89 28.46 38.17
C VAL A 49 34.60 29.77 37.86
N GLU A 50 34.49 30.26 36.62
CA GLU A 50 35.11 31.51 36.21
C GLU A 50 34.56 32.68 37.02
N PHE A 51 33.24 32.73 37.20
CA PHE A 51 32.57 33.75 37.98
C PHE A 51 33.06 33.76 39.43
N ILE A 52 33.05 32.61 40.13
CA ILE A 52 33.46 32.54 41.53
C ILE A 52 34.96 32.84 41.68
N ALA A 53 35.82 32.32 40.79
CA ALA A 53 37.25 32.58 40.84
C ALA A 53 37.59 34.06 40.60
N ARG A 54 36.99 34.69 39.58
CA ARG A 54 37.17 36.13 39.30
C ARG A 54 36.65 36.98 40.45
N ASN A 55 35.46 36.63 40.94
CA ASN A 55 34.81 37.11 42.15
C ASN A 55 35.77 37.17 43.36
N ALA A 56 36.28 36.00 43.72
CA ALA A 56 37.18 35.80 44.83
C ALA A 56 38.51 36.54 44.66
N ALA A 57 39.07 36.58 43.44
CA ALA A 57 40.29 37.33 43.15
C ALA A 57 40.11 38.86 43.31
N GLN A 58 38.97 39.41 42.88
CA GLN A 58 38.66 40.83 43.06
C GLN A 58 38.49 41.18 44.54
N LEU A 59 37.74 40.37 45.30
CA LEU A 59 37.62 40.50 46.75
C LEU A 59 39.00 40.37 47.41
N ASN A 60 39.81 39.39 47.01
CA ASN A 60 41.15 39.19 47.52
C ASN A 60 42.03 40.44 47.36
N GLY A 61 41.95 41.11 46.21
CA GLY A 61 42.63 42.39 45.98
C GLY A 61 42.18 43.49 46.95
N GLN A 62 40.86 43.64 47.15
CA GLN A 62 40.31 44.60 48.12
C GLN A 62 40.76 44.29 49.55
N PHE A 63 40.67 43.04 49.98
CA PHE A 63 41.09 42.61 51.31
C PHE A 63 42.61 42.68 51.51
N THR A 64 43.41 42.50 50.46
CA THR A 64 44.87 42.70 50.53
C THR A 64 45.19 44.16 50.88
N GLN A 65 44.54 45.11 50.21
CA GLN A 65 44.69 46.54 50.54
C GLN A 65 44.33 46.83 52.00
N ILE A 66 43.23 46.24 52.49
CA ILE A 66 42.81 46.39 53.89
C ILE A 66 43.87 45.83 54.85
N THR A 67 44.45 44.67 54.56
CA THR A 67 45.48 44.07 55.42
C THR A 67 46.81 44.81 55.40
N ASP A 68 47.14 45.49 54.30
CA ASP A 68 48.41 46.22 54.19
C ASP A 68 48.38 47.55 54.97
N LEU A 69 47.21 48.14 55.22
CA LEU A 69 47.09 49.41 55.94
C LEU A 69 47.58 49.32 57.41
N PRO A 70 47.07 48.42 58.28
CA PRO A 70 47.62 48.25 59.63
C PRO A 70 49.09 47.87 59.67
N ARG A 71 49.56 47.08 58.68
CA ARG A 71 50.99 46.74 58.55
C ARG A 71 51.83 47.98 58.23
N GLY A 72 51.37 48.81 57.30
CA GLY A 72 52.02 50.07 56.95
C GLY A 72 52.08 51.04 58.14
N MET A 73 50.98 51.17 58.87
CA MET A 73 50.92 51.99 60.09
C MET A 73 51.91 51.49 61.14
N SER A 74 52.02 50.17 61.34
CA SER A 74 53.01 49.59 62.25
C SER A 74 54.44 50.04 61.93
N ASN A 75 54.80 50.06 60.64
CA ASN A 75 56.14 50.46 60.20
C ASN A 75 56.37 51.97 60.41
N ILE A 76 55.35 52.81 60.16
CA ILE A 76 55.45 54.26 60.35
C ILE A 76 55.59 54.58 61.84
N ILE A 77 54.77 53.99 62.70
CA ILE A 77 54.82 54.21 64.15
C ILE A 77 56.18 53.77 64.70
N GLN A 78 56.75 52.67 64.21
CA GLN A 78 58.10 52.24 64.61
C GLN A 78 59.18 53.27 64.25
N SER A 79 59.05 53.94 63.11
CA SER A 79 60.05 54.87 62.60
C SER A 79 60.07 56.22 63.32
N ILE A 80 59.01 56.55 64.07
CA ILE A 80 58.85 57.82 64.78
C ILE A 80 59.09 57.56 66.28
N ASN A 81 60.21 58.07 66.81
CA ASN A 81 60.60 57.83 68.21
C ASN A 81 59.64 58.41 69.26
N ASP A 82 58.96 59.53 68.98
CA ASP A 82 58.07 60.25 69.91
C ASP A 82 56.77 60.70 69.21
N ILE A 83 55.99 59.76 68.67
CA ILE A 83 54.73 60.08 68.01
C ILE A 83 53.70 60.65 69.00
N ASN A 84 53.10 61.79 68.68
CA ASN A 84 52.11 62.43 69.55
C ASN A 84 50.66 61.99 69.21
N LYS A 85 49.71 62.37 70.06
CA LYS A 85 48.29 61.99 69.91
C LYS A 85 47.72 62.43 68.55
N GLU A 86 47.94 63.68 68.15
CA GLU A 86 47.37 64.26 66.94
C GLU A 86 47.96 63.63 65.66
N GLU A 87 49.25 63.26 65.70
CA GLU A 87 49.92 62.54 64.62
C GLU A 87 49.31 61.15 64.39
N ILE A 88 48.90 60.44 65.45
CA ILE A 88 48.22 59.14 65.30
C ILE A 88 46.83 59.31 64.68
N TYR A 89 46.04 60.29 65.13
CA TYR A 89 44.74 60.56 64.52
C TYR A 89 44.86 60.95 63.05
N SER A 90 45.85 61.79 62.70
CA SER A 90 46.12 62.16 61.31
C SER A 90 46.53 60.97 60.46
N LEU A 91 47.40 60.08 60.99
CA LEU A 91 47.80 58.85 60.30
C LEU A 91 46.61 57.92 60.05
N LEU A 92 45.75 57.73 61.05
CA LEU A 92 44.54 56.92 60.93
C LEU A 92 43.58 57.49 59.87
N GLU A 93 43.37 58.80 59.87
CA GLU A 93 42.49 59.49 58.93
C GLU A 93 42.98 59.36 57.47
N GLN A 94 44.27 59.57 57.22
CA GLN A 94 44.86 59.45 55.88
C GLN A 94 44.74 58.03 55.32
N ASN A 95 44.91 57.00 56.15
CA ASN A 95 44.81 55.60 55.73
C ASN A 95 43.36 55.15 55.52
N LEU A 96 42.39 55.77 56.20
CA LEU A 96 40.97 55.44 56.10
C LEU A 96 40.31 55.96 54.80
N ALA A 97 40.87 56.99 54.16
CA ALA A 97 40.31 57.64 52.98
C ALA A 97 40.34 56.78 51.69
N GLY A 98 41.08 55.67 51.67
CA GLY A 98 41.40 54.92 50.44
C GLY A 98 40.52 53.70 50.10
N ASN A 99 39.71 53.17 51.01
CA ASN A 99 38.97 51.92 50.79
C ASN A 99 37.53 51.96 51.32
N SER A 100 36.52 51.67 50.48
CA SER A 100 35.10 51.78 50.85
C SER A 100 34.61 50.77 51.88
N PHE A 101 35.27 49.60 52.03
CA PHE A 101 34.86 48.57 53.01
C PHE A 101 35.28 48.90 54.45
N ILE A 102 36.32 49.71 54.60
CA ILE A 102 36.83 50.08 55.93
C ILE A 102 35.88 51.10 56.53
N TYR A 103 35.29 50.72 57.66
CA TYR A 103 34.44 51.56 58.50
C TYR A 103 35.28 52.47 59.39
N GLY A 104 36.32 51.91 60.01
CA GLY A 104 37.24 52.63 60.87
C GLY A 104 38.56 51.89 61.06
N MET A 105 39.51 52.55 61.72
CA MET A 105 40.84 52.03 62.02
C MET A 105 41.26 52.50 63.40
N ALA A 106 41.90 51.63 64.17
CA ALA A 106 42.44 51.95 65.49
C ALA A 106 43.94 51.66 65.58
N VAL A 107 44.60 52.34 66.52
CA VAL A 107 45.88 51.89 67.08
C VAL A 107 45.71 51.75 68.58
N ALA A 108 45.53 50.52 69.06
CA ALA A 108 45.34 50.23 70.47
C ALA A 108 46.68 49.85 71.12
N PHE A 109 47.16 50.66 72.06
CA PHE A 109 48.47 50.43 72.69
C PHE A 109 48.43 49.37 73.80
N GLU A 110 49.57 48.78 74.14
CA GLU A 110 49.70 48.01 75.39
C GLU A 110 49.54 48.97 76.60
N PRO A 111 48.98 48.52 77.75
CA PRO A 111 48.80 49.41 78.88
C PRO A 111 50.08 50.14 79.29
N TYR A 112 49.98 51.46 79.45
CA TYR A 112 51.09 52.39 79.71
C TYR A 112 52.17 52.49 78.61
N ALA A 113 51.98 51.86 77.45
CA ALA A 113 52.98 51.88 76.37
C ALA A 113 53.02 53.19 75.58
N PHE A 114 51.89 53.87 75.43
CA PHE A 114 51.84 55.18 74.76
C PHE A 114 52.25 56.32 75.70
N ASN A 115 51.70 56.35 76.92
CA ASN A 115 52.02 57.36 77.92
C ASN A 115 52.03 56.74 79.32
N LYS A 116 53.10 56.96 80.09
CA LYS A 116 53.22 56.46 81.47
C LYS A 116 52.12 56.97 82.41
N SER A 117 51.46 58.09 82.11
CA SER A 117 50.36 58.65 82.92
C SER A 117 48.96 58.20 82.51
N LYS A 118 48.79 57.57 81.33
CA LYS A 118 47.49 57.07 80.85
C LYS A 118 47.54 55.55 80.67
N LYS A 119 46.76 54.82 81.47
CA LYS A 119 46.75 53.35 81.47
C LYS A 119 46.36 52.76 80.11
N LEU A 120 45.22 53.18 79.56
CA LEU A 120 44.70 52.70 78.27
C LEU A 120 44.59 53.85 77.28
N PHE A 121 45.02 53.62 76.05
CA PHE A 121 44.90 54.56 74.95
C PHE A 121 44.71 53.77 73.65
N ALA A 122 43.61 54.03 72.95
CA ALA A 122 43.28 53.39 71.68
C ALA A 122 42.61 54.42 70.74
N PRO A 123 43.40 55.34 70.16
CA PRO A 123 42.91 56.26 69.15
C PRO A 123 42.26 55.48 68.00
N TYR A 124 41.04 55.89 67.67
CA TYR A 124 40.20 55.28 66.67
C TYR A 124 39.58 56.37 65.79
N VAL A 125 39.65 56.16 64.47
CA VAL A 125 39.01 57.03 63.48
C VAL A 125 38.03 56.18 62.68
N ARG A 126 36.80 56.66 62.55
CA ARG A 126 35.78 56.04 61.70
C ARG A 126 35.17 57.03 60.72
N LYS A 127 34.59 56.51 59.64
CA LYS A 127 33.82 57.30 58.68
C LYS A 127 32.46 57.67 59.25
N GLY A 128 32.13 58.97 59.22
CA GLY A 128 30.79 59.49 59.44
C GLY A 128 30.05 59.77 58.11
N SER A 129 28.88 60.39 58.17
CA SER A 129 28.11 60.76 56.97
C SER A 129 28.82 61.79 56.10
N ASP A 130 29.50 62.77 56.72
CA ASP A 130 30.13 63.91 56.02
C ASP A 130 31.57 64.21 56.50
N GLN A 131 31.97 63.72 57.68
CA GLN A 131 33.31 63.94 58.27
C GLN A 131 33.79 62.69 59.03
N PHE A 132 35.11 62.59 59.25
CA PHE A 132 35.69 61.57 60.13
C PHE A 132 35.37 61.84 61.59
N THR A 133 35.09 60.77 62.35
CA THR A 133 34.87 60.85 63.80
C THR A 133 36.08 60.30 64.53
N HIS A 134 36.65 61.08 65.42
CA HIS A 134 37.80 60.71 66.27
C HIS A 134 37.29 60.26 67.65
N LEU A 135 37.73 59.10 68.09
CA LEU A 135 37.35 58.49 69.37
C LEU A 135 38.60 57.91 70.07
N ASP A 136 38.53 57.70 71.37
CA ASP A 136 39.44 56.80 72.08
C ASP A 136 38.62 55.63 72.62
N LEU A 137 38.87 54.41 72.12
CA LEU A 137 38.07 53.24 72.51
C LEU A 137 38.18 52.94 74.02
N ALA A 138 39.27 53.38 74.66
CA ALA A 138 39.46 53.25 76.10
C ALA A 138 38.44 54.04 76.93
N ASP A 139 37.77 55.04 76.37
CA ASP A 139 36.81 55.87 77.08
C ASP A 139 35.47 55.13 77.31
N ASN A 140 35.15 54.15 76.46
CA ASN A 140 33.89 53.40 76.50
C ASN A 140 34.04 52.00 77.14
N SER A 141 35.14 51.29 76.85
CA SER A 141 35.37 49.93 77.36
C SER A 141 36.85 49.58 77.49
N ASP A 142 37.15 48.55 78.28
CA ASP A 142 38.50 47.98 78.35
C ASP A 142 38.74 47.09 77.13
N TYR A 143 39.28 47.68 76.07
CA TYR A 143 39.56 47.01 74.80
C TYR A 143 40.53 45.82 74.92
N THR A 144 41.28 45.71 76.02
CA THR A 144 42.28 44.64 76.16
C THR A 144 41.67 43.25 76.26
N ASN A 145 40.38 43.17 76.59
CA ASN A 145 39.61 41.93 76.65
C ASN A 145 38.94 41.55 75.31
N SER A 146 38.93 42.45 74.33
CA SER A 146 38.29 42.21 73.04
C SER A 146 39.06 41.19 72.20
N ASP A 147 38.36 40.34 71.46
CA ASP A 147 38.97 39.31 70.60
C ASP A 147 39.94 39.90 69.55
N TRP A 148 39.60 41.06 68.99
CA TRP A 148 40.46 41.77 68.05
C TRP A 148 41.77 42.26 68.69
N TYR A 149 41.86 42.33 70.02
CA TYR A 149 43.07 42.73 70.73
C TYR A 149 43.80 41.53 71.36
N SER A 150 43.10 40.72 72.15
CA SER A 150 43.69 39.67 72.99
C SER A 150 44.26 38.50 72.16
N ILE A 151 43.56 38.09 71.09
CA ILE A 151 43.95 36.96 70.24
C ILE A 151 45.24 37.24 69.46
N PRO A 152 45.35 38.31 68.64
CA PRO A 152 46.59 38.62 67.93
C PRO A 152 47.76 38.92 68.87
N LYS A 153 47.51 39.48 70.06
CA LYS A 153 48.53 39.62 71.11
C LYS A 153 49.07 38.27 71.57
N LEU A 154 48.19 37.32 71.88
CA LEU A 154 48.56 35.97 72.32
C LEU A 154 49.29 35.19 71.21
N LEU A 155 48.79 35.28 69.98
CA LEU A 155 49.35 34.57 68.83
C LEU A 155 50.63 35.20 68.28
N LYS A 156 50.90 36.48 68.60
CA LYS A 156 51.94 37.32 67.99
C LYS A 156 51.90 37.30 66.46
N LYS A 157 50.69 37.18 65.90
CA LYS A 157 50.44 37.09 64.45
C LYS A 157 49.22 37.92 64.08
N PRO A 158 49.13 38.38 62.81
CA PRO A 158 47.92 39.05 62.35
C PRO A 158 46.70 38.13 62.44
N TYR A 159 45.53 38.72 62.71
CA TYR A 159 44.31 37.99 62.96
C TYR A 159 43.10 38.68 62.35
N TRP A 160 42.21 37.91 61.73
CA TRP A 160 40.87 38.34 61.36
C TRP A 160 39.89 37.81 62.39
N THR A 161 39.08 38.70 62.98
CA THR A 161 38.00 38.26 63.86
C THR A 161 36.89 37.57 63.08
N GLU A 162 36.12 36.74 63.77
CA GLU A 162 34.80 36.36 63.30
C GLU A 162 33.85 37.57 63.28
N PRO A 163 32.75 37.54 62.52
CA PRO A 163 31.73 38.57 62.56
C PRO A 163 31.26 38.86 63.99
N TYR A 164 31.33 40.13 64.40
CA TYR A 164 30.82 40.57 65.70
C TYR A 164 30.14 41.93 65.58
N PHE A 165 29.35 42.27 66.58
CA PHE A 165 28.65 43.54 66.66
C PHE A 165 29.43 44.50 67.57
N ASP A 166 30.02 45.52 66.98
CA ASP A 166 30.80 46.52 67.71
C ASP A 166 29.87 47.51 68.40
N LYS A 167 29.79 47.43 69.74
CA LYS A 167 28.97 48.34 70.55
C LYS A 167 29.69 49.63 70.95
N ASP A 168 31.02 49.63 70.93
CA ASP A 168 31.85 50.65 71.58
C ASP A 168 32.40 51.69 70.60
N GLY A 169 32.54 51.33 69.32
CA GLY A 169 33.00 52.22 68.26
C GLY A 169 31.86 52.81 67.41
N GLY A 170 30.98 51.96 66.87
CA GLY A 170 30.01 52.40 65.84
C GLY A 170 28.63 51.75 65.77
N ASN A 171 28.33 50.76 66.61
CA ASN A 171 27.05 50.04 66.63
C ASN A 171 26.72 49.35 65.29
N ILE A 172 27.73 48.69 64.69
CA ILE A 172 27.65 48.07 63.36
C ILE A 172 28.22 46.64 63.39
N LEU A 173 27.72 45.79 62.50
CA LEU A 173 28.26 44.46 62.28
C LEU A 173 29.54 44.53 61.44
N MET A 174 30.64 43.98 61.95
CA MET A 174 31.95 44.10 61.32
C MET A 174 32.82 42.85 61.50
N CYS A 175 33.91 42.80 60.74
CA CYS A 175 35.06 41.95 61.01
C CYS A 175 36.30 42.85 61.10
N THR A 176 37.17 42.59 62.05
CA THR A 176 38.38 43.40 62.27
C THR A 176 39.61 42.63 61.86
N TYR A 177 40.44 43.24 61.02
CA TYR A 177 41.81 42.80 60.82
C TYR A 177 42.71 43.48 61.85
N SER A 178 43.44 42.67 62.60
CA SER A 178 44.35 43.13 63.64
C SER A 178 45.77 42.75 63.32
N PHE A 179 46.66 43.73 63.33
CA PHE A 179 48.09 43.56 63.12
C PHE A 179 48.86 43.90 64.40
N PRO A 180 49.58 42.95 65.03
CA PRO A 180 50.30 43.22 66.27
C PRO A 180 51.55 44.07 66.01
N LEU A 181 51.72 45.13 66.81
CA LEU A 181 52.90 45.99 66.83
C LEU A 181 53.95 45.34 67.71
N ILE A 182 54.97 44.73 67.08
CA ILE A 182 56.04 44.02 67.79
C ILE A 182 57.39 44.54 67.31
N TRP A 183 58.19 45.06 68.24
CA TRP A 183 59.54 45.58 68.01
C TRP A 183 60.48 45.00 69.07
N ASP A 184 61.67 44.56 68.69
CA ASP A 184 62.65 43.93 69.60
C ASP A 184 62.01 42.84 70.50
N GLU A 185 61.16 41.99 69.90
CA GLU A 185 60.38 40.92 70.54
C GLU A 185 59.33 41.36 71.59
N LYS A 186 59.22 42.67 71.85
CA LYS A 186 58.25 43.27 72.77
C LYS A 186 56.98 43.70 72.03
N PHE A 187 55.83 43.46 72.65
CA PHE A 187 54.53 43.88 72.14
C PHE A 187 54.20 45.30 72.61
N TYR A 188 53.83 46.17 71.67
CA TYR A 188 53.54 47.59 71.92
C TYR A 188 52.08 47.96 71.73
N GLY A 189 51.30 47.11 71.06
CA GLY A 189 49.89 47.38 70.74
C GLY A 189 49.45 46.65 69.49
N ILE A 190 48.30 47.04 68.95
CA ILE A 190 47.68 46.50 67.74
C ILE A 190 47.18 47.64 66.88
N ALA A 191 47.48 47.58 65.59
CA ALA A 191 46.83 48.37 64.57
C ALA A 191 45.66 47.59 63.97
N THR A 192 44.51 48.21 63.78
CA THR A 192 43.32 47.55 63.22
C THR A 192 42.78 48.23 61.97
N ALA A 193 42.07 47.43 61.16
CA ALA A 193 41.16 47.90 60.13
C ALA A 193 39.82 47.17 60.24
N ASP A 194 38.76 47.93 60.48
CA ASP A 194 37.41 47.42 60.72
C ASP A 194 36.61 47.41 59.41
N VAL A 195 36.21 46.22 58.98
CA VAL A 195 35.44 46.01 57.75
C VAL A 195 33.96 45.96 58.06
N SER A 196 33.18 46.89 57.50
CA SER A 196 31.72 46.89 57.63
C SER A 196 31.10 45.75 56.83
N LEU A 197 30.36 44.87 57.51
CA LEU A 197 29.61 43.81 56.82
C LEU A 197 28.37 44.37 56.09
N VAL A 198 27.90 45.56 56.45
CA VAL A 198 26.84 46.28 55.73
C VAL A 198 27.34 46.78 54.37
N GLU A 199 28.56 47.30 54.33
CA GLU A 199 29.20 47.74 53.07
C GLU A 199 29.57 46.54 52.21
N LEU A 200 30.08 45.47 52.80
CA LEU A 200 30.30 44.20 52.11
C LEU A 200 28.99 43.68 51.51
N HIS A 201 27.90 43.67 52.28
CA HIS A 201 26.58 43.27 51.79
C HIS A 201 26.14 44.12 50.60
N SER A 202 26.26 45.45 50.71
CA SER A 202 25.90 46.39 49.63
C SER A 202 26.73 46.19 48.37
N TYR A 203 28.01 45.87 48.52
CA TYR A 203 28.90 45.53 47.42
C TYR A 203 28.49 44.21 46.75
N MET A 204 28.22 43.18 47.55
CA MET A 204 27.78 41.88 47.04
C MET A 204 26.43 41.98 46.29
N GLN A 205 25.52 42.87 46.72
CA GLN A 205 24.26 43.11 46.01
C GLN A 205 24.44 43.78 44.65
N LYS A 206 25.45 44.66 44.50
CA LYS A 206 25.78 45.37 43.25
C LYS A 206 26.54 44.47 42.26
N MET A 207 27.17 43.42 42.75
CA MET A 207 27.89 42.46 41.92
C MET A 207 26.93 41.74 40.96
N GLN A 208 27.40 41.41 39.74
CA GLN A 208 26.61 40.62 38.79
C GLN A 208 26.16 39.33 39.48
N LYS A 209 24.86 39.03 39.47
CA LYS A 209 24.32 37.89 40.22
C LYS A 209 24.50 36.59 39.44
N LEU A 210 24.87 35.54 40.17
CA LEU A 210 24.66 34.16 39.71
C LEU A 210 23.16 33.88 39.62
N THR A 211 22.79 32.93 38.77
CA THR A 211 21.40 32.45 38.58
C THR A 211 20.78 31.90 39.88
N GLY A 212 21.61 31.51 40.86
CA GLY A 212 21.20 31.22 42.23
C GLY A 212 21.62 32.30 43.22
N TYR A 213 22.42 31.93 44.23
CA TYR A 213 22.90 32.88 45.24
C TYR A 213 24.36 32.66 45.60
N SER A 214 24.97 33.65 46.26
CA SER A 214 26.35 33.57 46.72
C SER A 214 26.45 33.89 48.20
N PHE A 215 27.50 33.40 48.86
CA PHE A 215 27.78 33.65 50.27
C PHE A 215 29.30 33.62 50.52
N ILE A 216 29.75 34.18 51.64
CA ILE A 216 31.15 34.15 52.07
C ILE A 216 31.19 33.50 53.44
N ILE A 217 32.13 32.56 53.63
CA ILE A 217 32.42 31.98 54.94
C ILE A 217 33.82 32.36 55.42
N SER A 218 33.96 32.49 56.74
CA SER A 218 35.21 32.74 57.42
C SER A 218 36.13 31.53 57.44
N GLN A 219 37.34 31.70 57.96
CA GLN A 219 38.32 30.63 58.20
C GLN A 219 37.83 29.54 59.19
N TYR A 220 36.77 29.82 59.95
CA TYR A 220 36.11 28.85 60.84
C TYR A 220 34.77 28.34 60.29
N GLY A 221 34.37 28.79 59.11
CA GLY A 221 33.16 28.37 58.42
C GLY A 221 31.91 29.16 58.80
N THR A 222 32.03 30.25 59.56
CA THR A 222 30.91 31.14 59.90
C THR A 222 30.53 31.98 58.70
N TYR A 223 29.24 32.21 58.49
CA TYR A 223 28.79 33.09 57.41
C TYR A 223 29.14 34.55 57.71
N VAL A 224 30.02 35.12 56.88
CA VAL A 224 30.40 36.55 56.87
C VAL A 224 29.44 37.34 55.98
N TYR A 225 29.03 36.75 54.86
CA TYR A 225 27.99 37.28 54.00
C TYR A 225 27.04 36.15 53.59
N HIS A 226 25.75 36.40 53.66
CA HIS A 226 24.71 35.51 53.16
C HIS A 226 23.49 36.35 52.73
N PRO A 227 22.72 35.96 51.69
CA PRO A 227 21.57 36.74 51.23
C PRO A 227 20.48 36.88 52.30
N GLN A 228 20.36 35.89 53.18
CA GLN A 228 19.51 35.95 54.37
C GLN A 228 20.34 36.46 55.55
N GLU A 229 20.15 37.73 55.93
CA GLU A 229 20.94 38.41 56.97
C GLU A 229 20.94 37.68 58.32
N ASN A 230 19.83 37.01 58.67
CA ASN A 230 19.70 36.27 59.92
C ASN A 230 20.65 35.05 60.02
N THR A 231 21.35 34.69 58.94
CA THR A 231 22.37 33.62 58.93
C THR A 231 23.73 34.13 59.40
N ILE A 232 24.05 35.40 59.14
CA ILE A 232 25.36 36.00 59.42
C ILE A 232 25.61 35.95 60.95
N MET A 233 26.82 35.60 61.36
CA MET A 233 27.24 35.43 62.78
C MET A 233 26.57 34.28 63.55
N LYS A 234 25.38 33.81 63.14
CA LYS A 234 24.57 32.84 63.93
C LYS A 234 24.78 31.39 63.53
N GLU A 235 25.15 31.13 62.29
CA GLU A 235 25.33 29.77 61.76
C GLU A 235 26.71 29.63 61.12
N THR A 236 27.20 28.39 61.08
CA THR A 236 28.36 27.99 60.29
C THR A 236 27.93 26.99 59.21
N ILE A 237 28.77 26.81 58.19
CA ILE A 237 28.54 25.76 57.19
C ILE A 237 28.42 24.37 57.86
N PHE A 238 29.12 24.14 58.96
CA PHE A 238 29.09 22.89 59.71
C PHE A 238 27.83 22.73 60.57
N SER A 239 27.36 23.81 61.20
CA SER A 239 26.11 23.77 61.97
C SER A 239 24.91 23.56 61.05
N LYS A 240 24.91 24.16 59.84
CA LYS A 240 23.90 23.87 58.82
C LYS A 240 23.98 22.42 58.33
N ALA A 241 25.18 21.92 58.05
CA ALA A 241 25.38 20.54 57.64
C ALA A 241 24.87 19.53 58.68
N GLU A 242 25.07 19.80 59.97
CA GLU A 242 24.57 18.96 61.06
C GLU A 242 23.05 19.06 61.24
N LYS A 243 22.51 20.29 61.28
CA LYS A 243 21.07 20.56 61.42
C LYS A 243 20.23 19.84 60.37
N TYR A 244 20.72 19.77 59.14
CA TYR A 244 20.02 19.13 58.02
C TYR A 244 20.57 17.74 57.65
N ASN A 245 21.52 17.20 58.42
CA ASN A 245 22.15 15.91 58.20
C ASN A 245 22.72 15.71 56.77
N ILE A 246 23.52 16.67 56.30
CA ILE A 246 24.16 16.67 54.96
C ILE A 246 25.66 16.41 55.12
N PRO A 247 26.13 15.15 55.08
CA PRO A 247 27.54 14.83 55.27
C PRO A 247 28.46 15.44 54.19
N GLU A 248 27.97 15.59 52.96
CA GLU A 248 28.70 16.17 51.83
C GLU A 248 29.03 17.65 52.08
N MET A 249 28.07 18.42 52.61
CA MET A 249 28.28 19.84 52.94
C MET A 249 29.38 20.03 53.99
N ARG A 250 29.49 19.09 54.94
CA ARG A 250 30.57 19.07 55.94
C ARG A 250 31.93 18.80 55.29
N GLU A 251 32.00 17.89 54.32
CA GLU A 251 33.23 17.64 53.56
C GLU A 251 33.64 18.88 52.75
N TYR A 252 32.69 19.51 52.06
CA TYR A 252 32.94 20.70 51.25
C TYR A 252 33.41 21.86 52.12
N GLY A 253 32.80 22.08 53.30
CA GLY A 253 33.29 23.05 54.28
C GLY A 253 34.76 22.81 54.65
N ARG A 254 35.18 21.55 54.87
CA ARG A 254 36.60 21.25 55.13
C ARG A 254 37.52 21.57 53.95
N LYS A 255 37.06 21.39 52.71
CA LYS A 255 37.82 21.78 51.51
C LYS A 255 37.97 23.31 51.42
N MET A 256 36.90 24.05 51.70
CA MET A 256 36.91 25.52 51.72
C MET A 256 37.88 26.06 52.77
N LEU A 257 37.85 25.51 54.00
CA LEU A 257 38.75 25.93 55.09
C LEU A 257 40.23 25.64 54.80
N ARG A 258 40.54 24.69 53.90
CA ARG A 258 41.90 24.41 53.42
C ARG A 258 42.35 25.34 52.29
N GLY A 259 41.50 26.27 51.86
CA GLY A 259 41.77 27.18 50.76
C GLY A 259 41.73 26.51 49.38
N LEU A 260 40.96 25.43 49.22
CA LEU A 260 40.79 24.78 47.92
C LEU A 260 39.68 25.45 47.11
N SER A 261 39.76 25.34 45.78
CA SER A 261 38.67 25.67 44.87
C SER A 261 37.99 24.39 44.36
N GLY A 262 36.70 24.44 44.07
CA GLY A 262 35.98 23.26 43.57
C GLY A 262 34.56 23.53 43.09
N VAL A 263 34.01 22.53 42.40
CA VAL A 263 32.61 22.44 41.98
C VAL A 263 32.08 21.11 42.48
N GLU A 264 31.09 21.14 43.34
CA GLU A 264 30.58 19.94 43.99
C GLU A 264 29.04 19.90 43.92
N PRO A 265 28.44 18.74 43.61
CA PRO A 265 27.00 18.59 43.67
C PRO A 265 26.53 18.45 45.12
N PHE A 266 25.36 19.01 45.44
CA PHE A 266 24.65 18.69 46.67
C PHE A 266 23.14 18.83 46.47
N SER A 267 22.37 18.20 47.36
CA SER A 267 20.90 18.35 47.36
C SER A 267 20.48 19.40 48.38
N ASP A 268 19.55 20.25 47.98
CA ASP A 268 18.91 21.20 48.88
C ASP A 268 18.24 20.44 50.04
N PRO A 269 18.51 20.79 51.30
CA PRO A 269 18.00 20.02 52.44
C PRO A 269 16.48 20.06 52.60
N ILE A 270 15.83 21.11 52.08
CA ILE A 270 14.39 21.32 52.25
C ILE A 270 13.65 20.80 51.03
N THR A 271 14.09 21.22 49.83
CA THR A 271 13.40 20.93 48.58
C THR A 271 13.88 19.64 47.91
N GLN A 272 14.99 19.06 48.37
CA GLN A 272 15.68 17.91 47.73
C GLN A 272 16.07 18.17 46.27
N ALA A 273 16.02 19.43 45.81
CA ALA A 273 16.44 19.81 44.48
C ALA A 273 17.96 19.68 44.37
N LYS A 274 18.43 19.15 43.24
CA LYS A 274 19.88 19.09 42.95
C LYS A 274 20.43 20.49 42.72
N GLN A 275 21.57 20.78 43.33
CA GLN A 275 22.25 22.06 43.26
C GLN A 275 23.76 21.84 43.04
N TRP A 276 24.41 22.84 42.48
CA TRP A 276 25.86 22.90 42.32
C TRP A 276 26.43 23.97 43.22
N LEU A 277 27.40 23.59 44.04
CA LEU A 277 28.17 24.47 44.92
C LEU A 277 29.54 24.71 44.30
N VAL A 278 29.88 25.96 44.04
CA VAL A 278 31.18 26.38 43.52
C VAL A 278 31.85 27.29 44.53
N PHE A 279 33.13 27.08 44.81
CA PHE A 279 33.83 27.84 45.82
C PHE A 279 35.28 28.15 45.43
N ALA A 280 35.78 29.32 45.86
CA ALA A 280 37.17 29.73 45.69
C ALA A 280 37.66 30.59 46.88
N PRO A 281 38.94 30.46 47.26
CA PRO A 281 39.48 31.14 48.44
C PRO A 281 39.73 32.63 48.19
N ILE A 282 39.48 33.43 49.22
CA ILE A 282 39.95 34.80 49.39
C ILE A 282 41.19 34.73 50.30
N SER A 283 42.35 34.55 49.68
CA SER A 283 43.59 34.17 50.37
C SER A 283 44.07 35.20 51.40
N SER A 284 43.83 36.49 51.17
CA SER A 284 44.26 37.58 52.06
C SER A 284 43.58 37.58 53.43
N CYS A 285 42.40 36.96 53.56
CA CYS A 285 41.68 36.82 54.83
C CYS A 285 41.35 35.38 55.20
N SER A 286 41.83 34.38 54.44
CA SER A 286 41.50 32.96 54.64
C SER A 286 39.99 32.68 54.62
N TRP A 287 39.21 33.54 53.97
CA TRP A 287 37.78 33.34 53.75
C TRP A 287 37.55 32.60 52.44
N THR A 288 36.34 32.09 52.23
CA THR A 288 35.97 31.45 50.96
C THR A 288 34.72 32.08 50.39
N PHE A 289 34.77 32.44 49.11
CA PHE A 289 33.61 32.89 48.36
C PHE A 289 32.94 31.70 47.68
N CYS A 290 31.63 31.57 47.87
CA CYS A 290 30.83 30.44 47.42
C CYS A 290 29.63 30.90 46.59
N GLY A 291 29.28 30.10 45.59
CA GLY A 291 28.07 30.23 44.77
C GLY A 291 27.27 28.93 44.77
N VAL A 292 25.95 29.05 44.85
CA VAL A 292 25.01 27.93 44.80
C VAL A 292 24.05 28.18 43.66
N VAL A 293 23.94 27.23 42.73
CA VAL A 293 23.01 27.29 41.60
C VAL A 293 22.17 26.01 41.51
N PRO A 294 20.84 26.11 41.57
CA PRO A 294 19.96 24.96 41.37
C PRO A 294 20.05 24.39 39.95
N GLU A 295 20.14 23.07 39.80
CA GLU A 295 20.15 22.39 38.49
C GLU A 295 18.89 22.71 37.68
N SER A 296 17.74 22.90 38.33
CA SER A 296 16.49 23.27 37.68
C SER A 296 16.54 24.63 36.98
N GLU A 297 17.29 25.59 37.52
CA GLU A 297 17.47 26.90 36.88
C GLU A 297 18.36 26.77 35.64
N ILE A 298 19.43 25.96 35.71
CA ILE A 298 20.29 25.65 34.56
C ILE A 298 19.49 24.98 33.44
N LEU A 299 18.58 24.07 33.79
CA LEU A 299 17.78 23.31 32.83
C LEU A 299 16.51 24.02 32.38
N LYS A 300 16.19 25.21 32.90
CA LYS A 300 14.97 25.94 32.56
C LYS A 300 14.87 26.23 31.06
N ASP A 301 15.96 26.71 30.46
CA ASP A 301 16.02 27.01 29.03
C ASP A 301 16.02 25.75 28.16
N VAL A 302 16.64 24.67 28.66
CA VAL A 302 16.60 23.34 28.02
C VAL A 302 15.16 22.83 27.98
N ASN A 303 14.46 22.86 29.11
CA ASN A 303 13.07 22.41 29.22
C ASN A 303 12.10 23.27 28.38
N ALA A 304 12.28 24.59 28.37
CA ALA A 304 11.50 25.48 27.52
C ALA A 304 11.72 25.18 26.02
N SER A 305 12.96 24.86 25.64
CA SER A 305 13.30 24.48 24.27
C SER A 305 12.68 23.15 23.86
N ILE A 306 12.68 22.15 24.75
CA ILE A 306 11.99 20.87 24.51
C ILE A 306 10.50 21.08 24.30
N LEU A 307 9.84 21.90 25.13
CA LEU A 307 8.40 22.12 25.00
C LEU A 307 8.05 22.71 23.61
N LYS A 308 8.87 23.64 23.10
CA LYS A 308 8.75 24.17 21.73
C LYS A 308 8.97 23.09 20.66
N GLN A 309 9.91 22.16 20.87
CA GLN A 309 10.14 21.06 19.94
C GLN A 309 9.01 20.04 19.96
N ILE A 310 8.43 19.74 21.13
CA ILE A 310 7.26 18.86 21.27
C ILE A 310 6.05 19.46 20.55
N THR A 311 5.79 20.77 20.70
CA THR A 311 4.67 21.42 19.98
C THR A 311 4.89 21.38 18.47
N LEU A 312 6.10 21.68 17.98
CA LEU A 312 6.45 21.54 16.57
C LEU A 312 6.25 20.10 16.05
N MET A 313 6.70 19.10 16.81
CA MET A 313 6.49 17.69 16.48
C MET A 313 5.01 17.35 16.39
N PHE A 314 4.19 17.83 17.33
CA PHE A 314 2.75 17.59 17.33
C PHE A 314 2.07 18.15 16.08
N PHE A 315 2.36 19.41 15.71
CA PHE A 315 1.85 19.99 14.47
C PHE A 315 2.38 19.26 13.23
N GLY A 316 3.66 18.87 13.21
CA GLY A 316 4.24 18.09 12.12
C GLY A 316 3.54 16.74 11.91
N LEU A 317 3.23 16.02 13.01
CA LEU A 317 2.49 14.76 12.96
C LEU A 317 1.06 14.94 12.45
N ILE A 318 0.38 16.02 12.82
CA ILE A 318 -0.95 16.36 12.30
C ILE A 318 -0.89 16.61 10.79
N VAL A 319 0.07 17.39 10.32
CA VAL A 319 0.23 17.68 8.88
C VAL A 319 0.49 16.38 8.10
N ILE A 320 1.37 15.52 8.60
CA ILE A 320 1.66 14.22 7.96
C ILE A 320 0.40 13.32 7.97
N LEU A 321 -0.36 13.29 9.06
CA LEU A 321 -1.62 12.54 9.13
C LEU A 321 -2.63 13.04 8.10
N LEU A 322 -2.77 14.36 7.94
CA LEU A 322 -3.64 14.97 6.93
C LEU A 322 -3.19 14.62 5.50
N ILE A 323 -1.88 14.65 5.22
CA ILE A 323 -1.32 14.23 3.93
C ILE A 323 -1.61 12.74 3.65
N ILE A 324 -1.44 11.87 4.65
CA ILE A 324 -1.74 10.44 4.53
C ILE A 324 -3.23 10.23 4.23
N ILE A 325 -4.13 10.92 4.95
CA ILE A 325 -5.58 10.83 4.72
C ILE A 325 -5.93 11.33 3.30
N TRP A 326 -5.36 12.47 2.89
CA TRP A 326 -5.59 13.05 1.58
C TRP A 326 -5.10 12.13 0.45
N SER A 327 -3.87 11.62 0.55
CA SER A 327 -3.29 10.69 -0.43
C SER A 327 -4.05 9.37 -0.48
N ALA A 328 -4.39 8.79 0.67
CA ALA A 328 -5.19 7.57 0.74
C ALA A 328 -6.58 7.77 0.11
N TYR A 329 -7.22 8.93 0.30
CA TYR A 329 -8.49 9.26 -0.34
C TYR A 329 -8.36 9.40 -1.86
N GLN A 330 -7.31 10.07 -2.32
CA GLN A 330 -7.02 10.26 -3.74
C GLN A 330 -6.79 8.93 -4.47
N ILE A 331 -6.12 7.96 -3.84
CA ILE A 331 -5.81 6.64 -4.43
C ILE A 331 -6.98 5.67 -4.29
N THR A 332 -7.57 5.56 -3.09
CA THR A 332 -8.53 4.48 -2.80
C THR A 332 -9.89 4.72 -3.45
N ASN A 333 -10.32 5.97 -3.59
CA ASN A 333 -11.66 6.28 -4.08
C ASN A 333 -11.86 5.94 -5.57
N PRO A 334 -10.94 6.29 -6.51
CA PRO A 334 -11.02 5.86 -7.90
C PRO A 334 -10.99 4.33 -8.07
N ILE A 335 -10.12 3.63 -7.33
CA ILE A 335 -10.03 2.16 -7.38
C ILE A 335 -11.35 1.52 -6.94
N ARG A 336 -11.99 2.05 -5.88
CA ARG A 336 -13.28 1.56 -5.41
C ARG A 336 -14.40 1.80 -6.43
N ARG A 337 -14.36 2.92 -7.16
CA ARG A 337 -15.30 3.18 -8.28
C ARG A 337 -15.07 2.18 -9.41
N LEU A 338 -13.81 1.91 -9.77
CA LEU A 338 -13.46 0.93 -10.80
C LEU A 338 -13.97 -0.47 -10.44
N ALA A 339 -13.73 -0.91 -9.21
CA ALA A 339 -14.23 -2.20 -8.73
C ALA A 339 -15.77 -2.31 -8.83
N LYS A 340 -16.50 -1.23 -8.49
CA LYS A 340 -17.97 -1.20 -8.64
C LYS A 340 -18.42 -1.23 -10.10
N MET A 341 -17.72 -0.56 -11.01
CA MET A 341 -18.08 -0.60 -12.44
C MET A 341 -17.79 -1.97 -13.05
N ALA A 342 -16.69 -2.63 -12.63
CA ALA A 342 -16.39 -3.99 -13.04
C ALA A 342 -17.44 -5.00 -12.54
N GLU A 343 -17.94 -4.83 -11.31
CA GLU A 343 -19.06 -5.65 -10.78
C GLU A 343 -20.33 -5.48 -11.61
N LYS A 344 -20.70 -4.24 -11.95
CA LYS A 344 -21.84 -3.97 -12.85
C LYS A 344 -21.66 -4.54 -14.25
N LEU A 345 -20.46 -4.47 -14.82
CA LEU A 345 -20.15 -5.10 -16.11
C LEU A 345 -20.38 -6.61 -16.06
N ALA A 346 -19.94 -7.26 -14.96
CA ALA A 346 -20.13 -8.69 -14.76
C ALA A 346 -21.61 -9.08 -14.60
N ASP A 347 -22.43 -8.17 -14.07
CA ASP A 347 -23.90 -8.33 -14.01
C ASP A 347 -24.61 -8.10 -15.36
N GLY A 348 -23.86 -7.79 -16.44
CA GLY A 348 -24.37 -7.65 -17.80
C GLY A 348 -24.71 -6.21 -18.23
N ASP A 349 -24.43 -5.21 -17.40
CA ASP A 349 -24.57 -3.79 -17.78
C ASP A 349 -23.39 -3.36 -18.66
N LEU A 350 -23.59 -3.37 -19.98
CA LEU A 350 -22.56 -2.96 -20.94
C LEU A 350 -22.43 -1.44 -21.06
N ASP A 351 -23.34 -0.64 -20.50
CA ASP A 351 -23.29 0.82 -20.59
C ASP A 351 -22.42 1.48 -19.51
N VAL A 352 -21.75 0.65 -18.70
CA VAL A 352 -20.78 1.11 -17.71
C VAL A 352 -19.61 1.83 -18.37
N GLN A 353 -19.37 3.06 -17.91
CA GLN A 353 -18.23 3.85 -18.35
C GLN A 353 -17.58 4.55 -17.18
N MET A 354 -16.25 4.54 -17.18
CA MET A 354 -15.45 5.31 -16.25
C MET A 354 -15.34 6.74 -16.78
N GLN A 355 -16.21 7.62 -16.27
CA GLN A 355 -16.22 9.05 -16.61
C GLN A 355 -15.49 9.88 -15.53
N ASN A 356 -14.86 10.98 -15.96
CA ASN A 356 -14.28 12.03 -15.10
C ASN A 356 -13.07 11.66 -14.21
N ILE A 357 -12.26 10.67 -14.59
CA ILE A 357 -10.96 10.44 -13.92
C ILE A 357 -9.89 11.30 -14.60
N LYS A 358 -9.72 12.53 -14.08
CA LYS A 358 -8.68 13.47 -14.48
C LYS A 358 -7.34 13.00 -13.88
N GLY A 359 -6.35 12.72 -14.72
CA GLY A 359 -5.02 12.28 -14.30
C GLY A 359 -4.18 11.79 -15.48
N ARG A 360 -2.89 11.56 -15.25
CA ARG A 360 -1.97 10.86 -16.17
C ARG A 360 -1.21 9.74 -15.45
N ASP A 361 -1.79 9.26 -14.36
CA ASP A 361 -1.24 8.21 -13.51
C ASP A 361 -1.76 6.83 -13.93
N GLU A 362 -1.30 5.79 -13.24
CA GLU A 362 -1.67 4.39 -13.48
C GLU A 362 -3.18 4.15 -13.30
N ILE A 363 -3.86 4.98 -12.48
CA ILE A 363 -5.31 4.90 -12.29
C ILE A 363 -6.05 5.40 -13.53
N HIS A 364 -5.57 6.48 -14.17
CA HIS A 364 -6.11 6.95 -15.44
C HIS A 364 -5.93 5.90 -16.55
N GLU A 365 -4.74 5.31 -16.66
CA GLU A 365 -4.45 4.26 -17.64
C GLU A 365 -5.35 3.02 -17.45
N LEU A 366 -5.58 2.61 -16.20
CA LEU A 366 -6.48 1.50 -15.88
C LEU A 366 -7.93 1.84 -16.27
N SER A 367 -8.34 3.09 -16.11
CA SER A 367 -9.69 3.55 -16.49
C SER A 367 -9.89 3.56 -18.01
N VAL A 368 -8.87 3.99 -18.76
CA VAL A 368 -8.86 3.93 -20.24
C VAL A 368 -8.92 2.48 -20.72
N SER A 369 -8.10 1.61 -20.14
CA SER A 369 -8.08 0.17 -20.46
C SER A 369 -9.42 -0.51 -20.15
N PHE A 370 -10.04 -0.17 -19.02
CA PHE A 370 -11.37 -0.65 -18.66
C PHE A 370 -12.43 -0.23 -19.70
N ASN A 371 -12.46 1.04 -20.09
CA ASN A 371 -13.41 1.53 -21.10
C ASN A 371 -13.20 0.86 -22.46
N LYS A 372 -11.94 0.60 -22.86
CA LYS A 372 -11.62 -0.12 -24.10
C LYS A 372 -12.17 -1.54 -24.09
N MET A 373 -11.94 -2.28 -23.00
CA MET A 373 -12.47 -3.64 -22.83
C MET A 373 -14.01 -3.67 -22.91
N VAL A 374 -14.71 -2.71 -22.32
CA VAL A 374 -16.18 -2.60 -22.43
C VAL A 374 -16.62 -2.39 -23.89
N ALA A 375 -15.93 -1.52 -24.63
CA ALA A 375 -16.23 -1.27 -26.05
C ALA A 375 -15.99 -2.52 -26.90
N ASP A 376 -14.86 -3.21 -26.72
CA ASP A 376 -14.54 -4.43 -27.44
C ASP A 376 -15.58 -5.54 -27.15
N LEU A 377 -16.00 -5.69 -25.90
CA LEU A 377 -17.04 -6.66 -25.51
C LEU A 377 -18.38 -6.37 -26.19
N LYS A 378 -18.78 -5.10 -26.30
CA LYS A 378 -20.00 -4.71 -27.04
C LYS A 378 -19.92 -5.10 -28.51
N HIS A 379 -18.78 -4.84 -29.15
CA HIS A 379 -18.56 -5.21 -30.55
C HIS A 379 -18.67 -6.73 -30.74
N TYR A 380 -18.00 -7.52 -29.89
CA TYR A 380 -18.08 -8.98 -29.95
C TYR A 380 -19.51 -9.52 -29.82
N ILE A 381 -20.29 -9.00 -28.86
CA ILE A 381 -21.69 -9.43 -28.68
C ILE A 381 -22.55 -9.07 -29.90
N SER A 382 -22.34 -7.88 -30.47
CA SER A 382 -23.05 -7.45 -31.68
C SER A 382 -22.73 -8.34 -32.88
N ASP A 383 -21.45 -8.63 -33.11
CA ASP A 383 -21.00 -9.46 -34.22
C ASP A 383 -21.54 -10.90 -34.11
N LEU A 384 -21.51 -11.47 -32.91
CA LEU A 384 -22.05 -12.81 -32.64
C LEU A 384 -23.57 -12.85 -32.89
N THR A 385 -24.29 -11.82 -32.44
CA THR A 385 -25.74 -11.71 -32.67
C THR A 385 -26.06 -11.65 -34.17
N ASN A 386 -25.30 -10.87 -34.95
CA ASN A 386 -25.51 -10.75 -36.39
C ASN A 386 -25.19 -12.06 -37.13
N ALA A 387 -24.10 -12.73 -36.77
CA ALA A 387 -23.73 -14.02 -37.35
C ALA A 387 -24.78 -15.11 -37.08
N THR A 388 -25.35 -15.14 -35.88
CA THR A 388 -26.39 -16.10 -35.49
C THR A 388 -27.66 -15.90 -36.32
N LYS A 389 -28.13 -14.64 -36.45
CA LYS A 389 -29.30 -14.30 -37.26
C LYS A 389 -29.14 -14.66 -38.74
N ALA A 390 -27.95 -14.45 -39.30
CA ALA A 390 -27.66 -14.80 -40.69
C ALA A 390 -27.74 -16.32 -40.91
N ARG A 391 -27.24 -17.11 -39.95
CA ARG A 391 -27.31 -18.58 -40.00
C ARG A 391 -28.75 -19.09 -39.91
N GLU A 392 -29.53 -18.58 -38.97
CA GLU A 392 -30.95 -18.97 -38.80
C GLU A 392 -31.78 -18.67 -40.06
N ALA A 393 -31.50 -17.57 -40.76
CA ALA A 393 -32.18 -17.23 -42.02
C ALA A 393 -31.89 -18.26 -43.12
N VAL A 394 -30.63 -18.65 -43.32
CA VAL A 394 -30.23 -19.65 -44.32
C VAL A 394 -30.84 -21.03 -44.03
N GLU A 395 -30.83 -21.47 -42.76
CA GLU A 395 -31.45 -22.75 -42.36
C GLU A 395 -32.97 -22.74 -42.57
N SER A 396 -33.63 -21.59 -42.41
CA SER A 396 -35.05 -21.45 -42.71
C SER A 396 -35.33 -21.55 -44.21
N GLU A 397 -34.52 -20.95 -45.06
CA GLU A 397 -34.68 -21.00 -46.52
C GLU A 397 -34.49 -22.42 -47.08
N LEU A 398 -33.49 -23.15 -46.61
CA LEU A 398 -33.24 -24.54 -47.03
C LEU A 398 -34.39 -25.48 -46.64
N ARG A 399 -35.00 -25.28 -45.47
CA ARG A 399 -36.17 -26.05 -45.03
C ARG A 399 -37.39 -25.83 -45.93
N ILE A 400 -37.58 -24.61 -46.43
CA ILE A 400 -38.64 -24.30 -47.40
C ILE A 400 -38.36 -25.02 -48.72
N ALA A 401 -37.12 -24.96 -49.21
CA ALA A 401 -36.71 -25.63 -50.44
C ALA A 401 -36.94 -27.16 -50.38
N ARG A 402 -36.61 -27.80 -49.24
CA ARG A 402 -36.93 -29.21 -48.97
C ARG A 402 -38.40 -29.50 -49.11
N HIS A 403 -39.24 -28.71 -48.44
CA HIS A 403 -40.69 -28.94 -48.48
C HIS A 403 -41.26 -28.86 -49.90
N ILE A 404 -40.76 -27.91 -50.71
CA ILE A 404 -41.13 -27.76 -52.13
C ILE A 404 -40.68 -28.98 -52.94
N GLN A 405 -39.39 -29.33 -52.91
CA GLN A 405 -38.83 -30.46 -53.69
C GLN A 405 -39.58 -31.75 -53.39
N GLU A 406 -39.73 -32.03 -52.12
CA GLU A 406 -40.35 -33.24 -51.63
C GLU A 406 -41.81 -33.28 -52.16
N SER A 407 -42.51 -32.14 -52.35
CA SER A 407 -43.89 -32.07 -52.89
C SER A 407 -43.99 -32.40 -54.38
N LEU A 408 -42.87 -32.39 -55.10
CA LEU A 408 -42.80 -32.71 -56.52
C LEU A 408 -42.78 -34.22 -56.78
N ILE A 409 -42.41 -35.06 -55.81
CA ILE A 409 -42.36 -36.53 -55.94
C ILE A 409 -43.63 -37.20 -55.36
N PRO A 410 -44.10 -38.34 -55.88
CA PRO A 410 -45.28 -39.01 -55.35
C PRO A 410 -45.10 -39.49 -53.91
N ARG A 411 -45.98 -39.10 -52.99
CA ARG A 411 -45.90 -39.49 -51.56
C ARG A 411 -47.09 -40.27 -51.03
N ILE A 412 -48.16 -40.37 -51.81
CA ILE A 412 -49.39 -41.04 -51.40
C ILE A 412 -49.30 -42.50 -51.82
N PHE A 413 -49.38 -43.41 -50.85
CA PHE A 413 -49.35 -44.84 -51.08
C PHE A 413 -50.50 -45.55 -50.34
N PRO A 414 -51.13 -46.61 -50.93
CA PRO A 414 -50.89 -47.08 -52.29
C PRO A 414 -51.39 -46.07 -53.34
N PRO A 415 -50.66 -45.83 -54.43
CA PRO A 415 -50.94 -44.72 -55.34
C PRO A 415 -52.18 -44.94 -56.22
N PHE A 416 -52.51 -46.21 -56.48
CA PHE A 416 -53.65 -46.61 -57.28
C PHE A 416 -54.48 -47.64 -56.49
N PRO A 417 -55.27 -47.21 -55.48
CA PRO A 417 -55.98 -48.13 -54.59
C PRO A 417 -57.02 -49.01 -55.30
N ASN A 418 -57.54 -48.54 -56.44
CA ASN A 418 -58.56 -49.23 -57.25
C ASN A 418 -57.97 -50.19 -58.30
N ARG A 419 -56.64 -50.36 -58.33
CA ARG A 419 -55.93 -51.26 -59.25
C ARG A 419 -55.43 -52.48 -58.48
N SER A 420 -55.77 -53.68 -58.96
CA SER A 420 -55.37 -54.96 -58.38
C SER A 420 -54.18 -55.60 -59.11
N GLU A 421 -53.89 -55.13 -60.32
CA GLU A 421 -52.91 -55.69 -61.25
C GLU A 421 -51.46 -55.63 -60.71
N PHE A 422 -51.19 -54.71 -59.78
CA PHE A 422 -49.89 -54.56 -59.14
C PHE A 422 -50.01 -53.90 -57.75
N LYS A 423 -48.92 -53.98 -56.97
CA LYS A 423 -48.69 -53.14 -55.79
C LYS A 423 -47.36 -52.42 -55.94
N LEU A 424 -47.31 -51.15 -55.55
CA LEU A 424 -46.13 -50.31 -55.67
C LEU A 424 -45.88 -49.55 -54.37
N TRP A 425 -44.60 -49.44 -53.99
CA TRP A 425 -44.15 -48.57 -52.90
C TRP A 425 -42.81 -47.94 -53.29
N ALA A 426 -42.55 -46.72 -52.81
CA ALA A 426 -41.27 -46.05 -53.02
C ALA A 426 -40.89 -45.18 -51.82
N LYS A 427 -39.61 -44.87 -51.71
CA LYS A 427 -39.03 -44.04 -50.65
C LYS A 427 -37.84 -43.28 -51.21
N ASN A 428 -37.71 -42.00 -50.84
CA ASN A 428 -36.54 -41.17 -51.09
C ASN A 428 -36.12 -40.56 -49.74
N ILE A 429 -34.83 -40.64 -49.41
CA ILE A 429 -34.22 -40.13 -48.17
C ILE A 429 -33.02 -39.26 -48.58
N PRO A 430 -33.13 -37.93 -48.47
CA PRO A 430 -32.04 -37.02 -48.81
C PRO A 430 -30.83 -37.14 -47.88
N ALA A 431 -29.62 -37.09 -48.44
CA ALA A 431 -28.36 -37.02 -47.69
C ALA A 431 -28.05 -35.61 -47.16
N LYS A 432 -28.58 -34.58 -47.83
CA LYS A 432 -28.48 -33.17 -47.45
C LYS A 432 -29.87 -32.56 -47.27
N GLU A 433 -29.96 -31.23 -47.18
CA GLU A 433 -31.24 -30.54 -46.94
C GLU A 433 -32.27 -30.78 -48.05
N VAL A 434 -31.83 -31.05 -49.29
CA VAL A 434 -32.68 -31.42 -50.43
C VAL A 434 -32.01 -32.53 -51.26
N ALA A 435 -32.81 -33.40 -51.88
CA ALA A 435 -32.28 -34.50 -52.71
C ALA A 435 -32.21 -34.16 -54.21
N GLY A 436 -31.19 -34.69 -54.89
CA GLY A 436 -31.09 -34.79 -56.35
C GLY A 436 -31.83 -36.00 -56.91
N ASP A 437 -31.88 -37.09 -56.16
CA ASP A 437 -32.61 -38.29 -56.57
C ASP A 437 -34.12 -38.10 -56.62
N PHE A 438 -34.78 -38.83 -57.52
CA PHE A 438 -36.23 -38.93 -57.53
C PHE A 438 -36.76 -40.25 -58.10
N TYR A 439 -38.03 -40.49 -57.81
CA TYR A 439 -38.86 -41.47 -58.51
C TYR A 439 -40.17 -40.83 -58.98
N ASP A 440 -40.79 -41.44 -59.98
CA ASP A 440 -42.16 -41.12 -60.37
C ASP A 440 -42.88 -42.35 -60.90
N PHE A 441 -44.21 -42.31 -60.86
CA PHE A 441 -45.05 -43.30 -61.51
C PHE A 441 -46.39 -42.66 -61.86
N TYR A 442 -46.86 -42.93 -63.07
CA TYR A 442 -48.15 -42.44 -63.55
C TYR A 442 -48.59 -43.25 -64.76
N PHE A 443 -49.90 -43.32 -64.97
CA PHE A 443 -50.46 -43.92 -66.18
C PHE A 443 -50.31 -42.94 -67.36
N VAL A 444 -49.74 -43.38 -68.47
CA VAL A 444 -49.72 -42.62 -69.73
C VAL A 444 -51.02 -42.81 -70.53
N ASP A 445 -51.70 -43.95 -70.30
CA ASP A 445 -53.05 -44.26 -70.78
C ASP A 445 -53.75 -45.25 -69.81
N GLU A 446 -54.86 -45.88 -70.18
CA GLU A 446 -55.61 -46.77 -69.28
C GLU A 446 -54.87 -48.07 -68.88
N GLU A 447 -53.86 -48.48 -69.63
CA GLU A 447 -53.19 -49.78 -69.50
C GLU A 447 -51.69 -49.69 -69.23
N ASN A 448 -51.05 -48.59 -69.62
CA ASN A 448 -49.60 -48.43 -69.55
C ASN A 448 -49.20 -47.55 -68.37
N LEU A 449 -48.48 -48.15 -67.41
CA LEU A 449 -47.92 -47.48 -66.24
C LEU A 449 -46.45 -47.10 -66.52
N ALA A 450 -46.14 -45.81 -66.50
CA ALA A 450 -44.78 -45.32 -66.47
C ALA A 450 -44.17 -45.49 -65.07
N ILE A 451 -42.91 -45.96 -65.03
CA ILE A 451 -42.11 -46.16 -63.81
C ILE A 451 -40.77 -45.49 -64.05
N ILE A 452 -40.38 -44.61 -63.12
CA ILE A 452 -39.18 -43.79 -63.24
C ILE A 452 -38.40 -43.85 -61.92
N ILE A 453 -37.10 -44.05 -62.03
CA ILE A 453 -36.14 -43.72 -60.97
C ILE A 453 -34.95 -43.02 -61.61
N ALA A 454 -34.36 -42.08 -60.89
CA ALA A 454 -33.27 -41.26 -61.40
C ALA A 454 -32.44 -40.67 -60.28
N ASP A 455 -31.16 -40.44 -60.59
CA ASP A 455 -30.17 -39.80 -59.74
C ASP A 455 -29.46 -38.70 -60.54
N VAL A 456 -29.43 -37.50 -59.96
CA VAL A 456 -28.87 -36.29 -60.55
C VAL A 456 -27.48 -36.03 -59.98
N SER A 457 -26.51 -35.83 -60.85
CA SER A 457 -25.13 -35.52 -60.46
C SER A 457 -25.06 -34.29 -59.54
N GLY A 458 -24.32 -34.38 -58.44
CA GLY A 458 -24.17 -33.26 -57.50
C GLY A 458 -25.17 -33.33 -56.34
N LYS A 459 -25.16 -32.33 -55.45
CA LYS A 459 -25.95 -32.34 -54.20
C LYS A 459 -26.54 -30.98 -53.86
N GLY A 460 -27.56 -30.97 -53.01
CA GLY A 460 -28.19 -29.74 -52.53
C GLY A 460 -29.07 -29.06 -53.58
N VAL A 461 -29.24 -27.75 -53.45
CA VAL A 461 -30.29 -27.00 -54.17
C VAL A 461 -30.17 -27.12 -55.69
N SER A 462 -28.97 -27.06 -56.25
CA SER A 462 -28.76 -27.16 -57.70
C SER A 462 -29.21 -28.51 -58.28
N ALA A 463 -28.87 -29.62 -57.60
CA ALA A 463 -29.29 -30.97 -58.01
C ALA A 463 -30.82 -31.12 -57.93
N SER A 464 -31.45 -30.59 -56.86
CA SER A 464 -32.90 -30.64 -56.69
C SER A 464 -33.70 -29.86 -57.75
N LEU A 465 -33.13 -28.78 -58.30
CA LEU A 465 -33.74 -28.02 -59.39
C LEU A 465 -33.63 -28.78 -60.72
N PHE A 466 -32.46 -29.34 -61.01
CA PHE A 466 -32.23 -30.15 -62.22
C PHE A 466 -33.08 -31.44 -62.21
N MET A 467 -33.28 -32.02 -61.04
CA MET A 467 -34.25 -33.09 -60.79
C MET A 467 -35.66 -32.69 -61.22
N ALA A 468 -36.17 -31.54 -60.75
CA ALA A 468 -37.51 -31.08 -61.04
C ALA A 468 -37.74 -30.84 -62.55
N VAL A 469 -36.73 -30.29 -63.24
CA VAL A 469 -36.72 -30.12 -64.70
C VAL A 469 -36.77 -31.48 -65.40
N THR A 470 -35.86 -32.40 -65.05
CA THR A 470 -35.79 -33.75 -65.64
C THR A 470 -37.11 -34.49 -65.50
N LYS A 471 -37.67 -34.54 -64.28
CA LYS A 471 -38.95 -35.19 -63.99
C LYS A 471 -40.08 -34.64 -64.87
N THR A 472 -40.13 -33.32 -65.02
CA THR A 472 -41.16 -32.64 -65.82
C THR A 472 -41.01 -32.95 -67.31
N LEU A 473 -39.77 -32.96 -67.82
CA LEU A 473 -39.49 -33.30 -69.21
C LEU A 473 -39.86 -34.75 -69.53
N ILE A 474 -39.45 -35.72 -68.70
CA ILE A 474 -39.82 -37.13 -68.90
C ILE A 474 -41.34 -37.29 -68.92
N LYS A 475 -42.03 -36.67 -67.96
CA LYS A 475 -43.50 -36.69 -67.92
C LYS A 475 -44.13 -36.09 -69.17
N ALA A 476 -43.69 -34.93 -69.60
CA ALA A 476 -44.20 -34.27 -70.79
C ALA A 476 -44.00 -35.11 -72.07
N LYS A 477 -42.81 -35.68 -72.27
CA LYS A 477 -42.50 -36.49 -73.47
C LYS A 477 -43.24 -37.83 -73.47
N SER A 478 -43.38 -38.48 -72.31
CA SER A 478 -44.09 -39.76 -72.18
C SER A 478 -45.60 -39.67 -72.40
N ASN A 479 -46.20 -38.48 -72.34
CA ASN A 479 -47.61 -38.28 -72.69
C ASN A 479 -47.84 -38.23 -74.21
N VAL A 480 -46.77 -38.10 -75.01
CA VAL A 480 -46.83 -37.93 -76.46
C VAL A 480 -46.21 -39.12 -77.19
N LEU A 481 -45.20 -39.75 -76.59
CA LEU A 481 -44.44 -40.86 -77.13
C LEU A 481 -44.65 -42.11 -76.25
N ASN A 482 -44.71 -43.28 -76.88
CA ASN A 482 -44.88 -44.57 -76.20
C ASN A 482 -43.64 -45.48 -76.31
N GLU A 483 -42.53 -44.95 -76.82
CA GLU A 483 -41.29 -45.66 -77.08
C GLU A 483 -40.21 -45.16 -76.08
N PRO A 484 -39.83 -45.94 -75.05
CA PRO A 484 -38.90 -45.52 -73.99
C PRO A 484 -37.60 -44.89 -74.49
N GLU A 485 -37.00 -45.46 -75.53
CA GLU A 485 -35.76 -44.97 -76.14
C GLU A 485 -35.93 -43.60 -76.80
N LYS A 486 -37.07 -43.33 -77.45
CA LYS A 486 -37.37 -42.02 -78.05
C LYS A 486 -37.69 -40.98 -76.98
N ILE A 487 -38.35 -41.39 -75.89
CA ILE A 487 -38.59 -40.52 -74.74
C ILE A 487 -37.25 -40.07 -74.16
N MET A 488 -36.36 -41.02 -73.85
CA MET A 488 -35.02 -40.71 -73.31
C MET A 488 -34.22 -39.81 -74.26
N GLN A 489 -34.24 -40.09 -75.57
CA GLN A 489 -33.56 -39.25 -76.56
C GLN A 489 -34.06 -37.81 -76.55
N ARG A 490 -35.38 -37.59 -76.55
CA ARG A 490 -35.97 -36.23 -76.52
C ARG A 490 -35.73 -35.50 -75.21
N VAL A 491 -35.70 -36.22 -74.09
CA VAL A 491 -35.36 -35.62 -72.79
C VAL A 491 -33.88 -35.26 -72.77
N ASN A 492 -32.99 -36.08 -73.33
CA ASN A 492 -31.57 -35.80 -73.43
C ASN A 492 -31.29 -34.54 -74.25
N GLU A 493 -31.93 -34.37 -75.41
CA GLU A 493 -31.84 -33.17 -76.25
C GLU A 493 -32.21 -31.92 -75.46
N ASP A 494 -33.36 -31.94 -74.77
CA ASP A 494 -33.85 -30.82 -73.97
C ASP A 494 -32.97 -30.52 -72.74
N LEU A 495 -32.38 -31.55 -72.12
CA LEU A 495 -31.48 -31.39 -70.97
C LEU A 495 -30.08 -30.91 -71.37
N CYS A 496 -29.61 -31.20 -72.58
CA CYS A 496 -28.33 -30.69 -73.07
C CYS A 496 -28.44 -29.21 -73.49
N TYR A 497 -29.64 -28.77 -73.88
CA TYR A 497 -29.90 -27.39 -74.26
C TYR A 497 -29.75 -26.46 -73.03
N GLU A 498 -28.79 -25.52 -73.10
CA GLU A 498 -28.47 -24.55 -72.03
C GLU A 498 -28.01 -25.18 -70.68
N ASN A 499 -27.34 -26.33 -70.71
CA ASN A 499 -26.76 -26.99 -69.54
C ASN A 499 -25.40 -26.40 -69.09
N ASP A 500 -25.35 -25.11 -68.78
CA ASP A 500 -24.11 -24.43 -68.35
C ASP A 500 -23.53 -24.99 -67.04
N ALA A 501 -24.37 -25.64 -66.22
CA ALA A 501 -23.98 -26.27 -64.97
C ALA A 501 -23.27 -27.63 -65.17
N VAL A 502 -23.24 -28.17 -66.40
CA VAL A 502 -22.66 -29.47 -66.75
C VAL A 502 -23.22 -30.60 -65.85
N MET A 503 -24.51 -30.51 -65.53
CA MET A 503 -25.22 -31.48 -64.71
C MET A 503 -25.73 -32.61 -65.58
N PHE A 504 -25.75 -33.82 -65.06
CA PHE A 504 -26.32 -34.97 -65.76
C PHE A 504 -27.22 -35.76 -64.81
N VAL A 505 -28.05 -36.63 -65.39
CA VAL A 505 -28.97 -37.46 -64.63
C VAL A 505 -28.94 -38.88 -65.19
N THR A 506 -28.66 -39.84 -64.32
CA THR A 506 -28.87 -41.24 -64.63
C THR A 506 -30.35 -41.55 -64.42
N THR A 507 -30.99 -42.26 -65.36
CA THR A 507 -32.41 -42.64 -65.16
C THR A 507 -32.75 -43.99 -65.76
N PHE A 508 -33.63 -44.70 -65.06
CA PHE A 508 -34.33 -45.85 -65.59
C PHE A 508 -35.80 -45.47 -65.83
N PHE A 509 -36.25 -45.64 -67.07
CA PHE A 509 -37.63 -45.39 -67.48
C PHE A 509 -38.24 -46.65 -68.08
N ALA A 510 -39.44 -47.02 -67.61
CA ALA A 510 -40.16 -48.17 -68.14
C ALA A 510 -41.66 -47.90 -68.30
N LEU A 511 -42.26 -48.53 -69.31
CA LEU A 511 -43.70 -48.62 -69.52
C LEU A 511 -44.14 -50.06 -69.28
N LEU A 512 -44.97 -50.26 -68.25
CA LEU A 512 -45.59 -51.54 -67.93
C LEU A 512 -47.02 -51.56 -68.46
N ASN A 513 -47.31 -52.41 -69.44
CA ASN A 513 -48.68 -52.74 -69.77
C ASN A 513 -49.25 -53.65 -68.68
N VAL A 514 -50.12 -53.12 -67.82
CA VAL A 514 -50.59 -53.82 -66.61
C VAL A 514 -51.49 -55.02 -66.94
N LYS A 515 -52.03 -55.11 -68.16
CA LYS A 515 -52.87 -56.23 -68.58
C LYS A 515 -52.07 -57.44 -69.07
N THR A 516 -50.99 -57.19 -69.81
CA THR A 516 -50.16 -58.23 -70.43
C THR A 516 -48.92 -58.58 -69.63
N GLY A 517 -48.51 -57.70 -68.71
CA GLY A 517 -47.24 -57.82 -67.98
C GLY A 517 -46.02 -57.39 -68.82
N LEU A 518 -46.21 -56.92 -70.06
CA LEU A 518 -45.11 -56.46 -70.91
C LEU A 518 -44.52 -55.16 -70.34
N LEU A 519 -43.24 -55.20 -69.96
CA LEU A 519 -42.44 -54.10 -69.50
C LEU A 519 -41.42 -53.72 -70.58
N THR A 520 -41.62 -52.61 -71.26
CA THR A 520 -40.65 -52.03 -72.20
C THR A 520 -39.88 -50.93 -71.48
N TYR A 521 -38.55 -50.98 -71.48
CA TYR A 521 -37.73 -50.06 -70.69
C TYR A 521 -36.48 -49.59 -71.44
N SER A 522 -35.97 -48.43 -71.01
CA SER A 522 -34.70 -47.84 -71.42
C SER A 522 -33.91 -47.42 -70.18
N ASN A 523 -32.64 -47.81 -70.09
CA ASN A 523 -31.73 -47.42 -69.03
C ASN A 523 -30.70 -46.39 -69.55
N ALA A 524 -30.83 -45.14 -69.12
CA ALA A 524 -29.91 -44.05 -69.40
C ALA A 524 -28.82 -43.97 -68.31
N GLY A 525 -27.99 -45.00 -68.22
CA GLY A 525 -26.82 -45.03 -67.34
C GLY A 525 -27.10 -45.21 -65.83
N HIS A 526 -28.32 -45.57 -65.46
CA HIS A 526 -28.73 -45.82 -64.07
C HIS A 526 -28.39 -47.24 -63.58
N ASN A 527 -28.44 -47.44 -62.26
CA ASN A 527 -28.29 -48.74 -61.64
C ASN A 527 -29.34 -49.72 -62.20
N LEU A 528 -28.90 -50.93 -62.55
CA LEU A 528 -29.80 -51.93 -63.14
C LEU A 528 -30.79 -52.44 -62.08
N PRO A 529 -32.11 -52.34 -62.31
CA PRO A 529 -33.11 -52.96 -61.46
C PRO A 529 -32.94 -54.47 -61.33
N TYR A 530 -33.36 -55.02 -60.19
CA TYR A 530 -33.49 -56.46 -60.00
C TYR A 530 -34.90 -56.92 -60.34
N LEU A 531 -34.99 -57.97 -61.15
CA LEU A 531 -36.18 -58.79 -61.33
C LEU A 531 -36.09 -60.00 -60.41
N ILE A 532 -37.09 -60.14 -59.54
CA ILE A 532 -37.24 -61.29 -58.65
C ILE A 532 -38.48 -62.06 -59.10
N LYS A 533 -38.26 -63.20 -59.76
CA LYS A 533 -39.35 -64.10 -60.16
C LYS A 533 -39.98 -64.75 -58.92
N LYS A 534 -41.26 -65.15 -59.00
CA LYS A 534 -42.03 -65.72 -57.87
C LYS A 534 -41.26 -66.74 -56.99
N ASP A 535 -40.50 -67.64 -57.60
CA ASP A 535 -39.66 -68.65 -56.94
C ASP A 535 -38.17 -68.57 -57.36
N GLY A 536 -37.74 -67.42 -57.89
CA GLY A 536 -36.40 -67.21 -58.44
C GLY A 536 -35.43 -66.53 -57.49
N LEU A 537 -34.15 -66.57 -57.85
CA LEU A 537 -33.13 -65.69 -57.28
C LEU A 537 -33.26 -64.29 -57.91
N PRO A 538 -32.83 -63.22 -57.20
CA PRO A 538 -32.78 -61.89 -57.79
C PRO A 538 -31.79 -61.85 -58.96
N GLU A 539 -32.24 -61.37 -60.11
CA GLU A 539 -31.42 -61.20 -61.31
C GLU A 539 -31.51 -59.74 -61.78
N GLN A 540 -30.38 -59.11 -62.08
CA GLN A 540 -30.42 -57.81 -62.74
C GLN A 540 -31.03 -57.94 -64.13
N ILE A 541 -31.90 -57.01 -64.51
CA ILE A 541 -32.43 -56.96 -65.87
C ILE A 541 -31.31 -56.67 -66.87
N GLU A 542 -31.54 -57.01 -68.14
CA GLU A 542 -30.54 -56.77 -69.16
C GLU A 542 -30.29 -55.27 -69.36
N ASN A 543 -29.02 -54.88 -69.44
CA ASN A 543 -28.66 -53.52 -69.80
C ASN A 543 -29.08 -53.22 -71.26
N THR A 544 -29.76 -52.10 -71.47
CA THR A 544 -30.13 -51.58 -72.80
C THR A 544 -28.96 -50.90 -73.49
N GLY A 545 -27.93 -50.50 -72.74
CA GLY A 545 -26.91 -49.55 -73.20
C GLY A 545 -27.43 -48.12 -73.19
N GLY A 546 -26.50 -47.16 -73.31
CA GLY A 546 -26.77 -45.72 -73.19
C GLY A 546 -25.87 -45.06 -72.15
N MET A 547 -25.90 -43.73 -72.11
CA MET A 547 -25.18 -42.90 -71.13
C MET A 547 -26.20 -42.11 -70.30
N ALA A 548 -25.76 -41.48 -69.20
CA ALA A 548 -26.60 -40.53 -68.47
C ALA A 548 -27.14 -39.42 -69.39
N LEU A 549 -28.36 -38.95 -69.12
CA LEU A 549 -28.96 -37.83 -69.85
C LEU A 549 -28.26 -36.52 -69.49
N GLY A 550 -28.15 -35.60 -70.44
CA GLY A 550 -27.54 -34.28 -70.24
C GLY A 550 -26.01 -34.25 -70.45
N VAL A 551 -25.38 -35.39 -70.78
CA VAL A 551 -23.92 -35.48 -71.00
C VAL A 551 -23.54 -35.12 -72.45
N PHE A 552 -24.15 -35.78 -73.44
CA PHE A 552 -23.89 -35.56 -74.87
C PHE A 552 -25.22 -35.53 -75.63
N GLU A 553 -25.45 -34.47 -76.41
CA GLU A 553 -26.70 -34.24 -77.14
C GLU A 553 -27.02 -35.39 -78.13
N ASP A 554 -26.00 -35.98 -78.76
CA ASP A 554 -26.09 -37.04 -79.76
C ASP A 554 -26.09 -38.47 -79.17
N ALA A 555 -26.29 -38.62 -77.86
CA ALA A 555 -26.37 -39.91 -77.21
C ALA A 555 -27.55 -40.76 -77.75
N VAL A 556 -27.27 -42.05 -78.01
CA VAL A 556 -28.26 -43.01 -78.52
C VAL A 556 -28.74 -43.90 -77.37
N PHE A 557 -30.06 -44.07 -77.29
CA PHE A 557 -30.73 -44.91 -76.31
C PHE A 557 -31.40 -46.09 -77.03
N ALA A 558 -31.50 -47.23 -76.35
CA ALA A 558 -32.19 -48.41 -76.85
C ALA A 558 -33.21 -48.89 -75.82
N ALA A 559 -34.19 -49.67 -76.27
CA ALA A 559 -35.18 -50.28 -75.42
C ALA A 559 -35.07 -51.81 -75.44
N LYS A 560 -35.46 -52.42 -74.33
CA LYS A 560 -35.62 -53.87 -74.17
C LYS A 560 -36.98 -54.18 -73.57
N GLU A 561 -37.41 -55.42 -73.74
CA GLU A 561 -38.70 -55.91 -73.28
C GLU A 561 -38.54 -57.11 -72.36
N ILE A 562 -39.32 -57.12 -71.28
CA ILE A 562 -39.45 -58.25 -70.36
C ILE A 562 -40.94 -58.45 -70.08
N THR A 563 -41.42 -59.69 -70.04
CA THR A 563 -42.81 -59.98 -69.66
C THR A 563 -42.87 -60.48 -68.21
N LEU A 564 -43.42 -59.65 -67.32
CA LEU A 564 -43.64 -59.99 -65.91
C LEU A 564 -44.75 -61.03 -65.77
N GLN A 565 -44.51 -62.03 -64.93
CA GLN A 565 -45.51 -63.02 -64.54
C GLN A 565 -46.15 -62.67 -63.21
N GLU A 566 -47.32 -63.26 -62.92
CA GLU A 566 -47.97 -63.10 -61.63
C GLU A 566 -47.03 -63.50 -60.48
N GLY A 567 -46.81 -62.56 -59.55
CA GLY A 567 -45.93 -62.71 -58.40
C GLY A 567 -44.53 -62.11 -58.58
N ASP A 568 -44.14 -61.76 -59.81
CA ASP A 568 -42.83 -61.16 -60.09
C ASP A 568 -42.72 -59.76 -59.46
N THR A 569 -41.52 -59.45 -58.96
CA THR A 569 -41.20 -58.18 -58.32
C THR A 569 -40.04 -57.51 -59.03
N ILE A 570 -40.19 -56.23 -59.37
CA ILE A 570 -39.10 -55.38 -59.84
C ILE A 570 -38.68 -54.44 -58.71
N PHE A 571 -37.37 -54.44 -58.42
CA PHE A 571 -36.74 -53.64 -57.38
C PHE A 571 -35.78 -52.64 -58.03
N LEU A 572 -36.08 -51.36 -57.89
CA LEU A 572 -35.30 -50.25 -58.42
C LEU A 572 -34.69 -49.47 -57.26
N TYR A 573 -33.45 -49.03 -57.44
CA TYR A 573 -32.66 -48.36 -56.40
C TYR A 573 -31.65 -47.39 -57.03
N THR A 574 -31.25 -46.37 -56.28
CA THR A 574 -30.12 -45.49 -56.60
C THR A 574 -28.83 -45.99 -55.94
N ASP A 575 -27.69 -45.45 -56.36
CA ASP A 575 -26.36 -45.83 -55.87
C ASP A 575 -26.16 -45.56 -54.37
N GLY A 576 -26.89 -44.62 -53.79
CA GLY A 576 -26.89 -44.36 -52.34
C GLY A 576 -27.25 -45.58 -51.47
N ILE A 577 -27.78 -46.67 -52.05
CA ILE A 577 -27.88 -47.97 -51.37
C ILE A 577 -26.56 -48.74 -51.44
N ASN A 578 -26.08 -49.10 -52.63
CA ASN A 578 -24.92 -49.99 -52.76
C ASN A 578 -23.60 -49.29 -52.38
N GLU A 579 -23.54 -47.97 -52.46
CA GLU A 579 -22.40 -47.13 -52.07
C GLU A 579 -22.57 -46.53 -50.67
N ALA A 580 -23.60 -46.93 -49.91
CA ALA A 580 -23.71 -46.57 -48.50
C ALA A 580 -22.47 -47.07 -47.74
N MET A 581 -21.81 -46.17 -47.00
CA MET A 581 -20.54 -46.46 -46.32
C MET A 581 -20.73 -46.69 -44.83
N ASP A 582 -20.04 -47.69 -44.29
CA ASP A 582 -19.86 -47.83 -42.84
C ASP A 582 -18.83 -46.81 -42.30
N VAL A 583 -18.63 -46.81 -40.97
CA VAL A 583 -17.66 -45.95 -40.28
C VAL A 583 -16.20 -46.17 -40.72
N ASP A 584 -15.91 -47.30 -41.33
CA ASP A 584 -14.60 -47.69 -41.85
C ASP A 584 -14.48 -47.45 -43.37
N TYR A 585 -15.47 -46.77 -43.97
CA TYR A 585 -15.56 -46.47 -45.41
C TYR A 585 -15.70 -47.70 -46.32
N ASN A 586 -16.24 -48.81 -45.82
CA ASN A 586 -16.61 -49.95 -46.66
C ASN A 586 -18.01 -49.75 -47.23
N GLU A 587 -18.19 -50.05 -48.52
CA GLU A 587 -19.48 -49.98 -49.20
C GLU A 587 -20.40 -51.16 -48.85
N PHE A 588 -21.71 -50.90 -48.83
CA PHE A 588 -22.75 -51.91 -48.67
C PHE A 588 -22.65 -53.01 -49.73
N SER A 589 -22.27 -52.63 -50.96
CA SER A 589 -22.03 -53.48 -52.12
C SER A 589 -23.26 -54.22 -52.67
N TYR A 590 -23.17 -54.62 -53.94
CA TYR A 590 -24.19 -55.44 -54.62
C TYR A 590 -24.47 -56.76 -53.89
N LYS A 591 -23.45 -57.37 -53.27
CA LYS A 591 -23.59 -58.67 -52.63
C LYS A 591 -24.58 -58.67 -51.46
N ARG A 592 -24.54 -57.65 -50.61
CA ARG A 592 -25.46 -57.55 -49.46
C ARG A 592 -26.89 -57.27 -49.93
N MET A 593 -27.05 -56.42 -50.94
CA MET A 593 -28.35 -56.17 -51.57
C MET A 593 -28.94 -57.47 -52.14
N GLU A 594 -28.17 -58.26 -52.88
CA GLU A 594 -28.62 -59.57 -53.37
C GLU A 594 -29.00 -60.53 -52.23
N ASP A 595 -28.26 -60.53 -51.13
CA ASP A 595 -28.55 -61.39 -49.96
C ASP A 595 -29.89 -61.02 -49.28
N ILE A 596 -30.25 -59.73 -49.25
CA ILE A 596 -31.57 -59.28 -48.79
C ILE A 596 -32.65 -59.72 -49.78
N LEU A 597 -32.42 -59.47 -51.07
CA LEU A 597 -33.37 -59.75 -52.15
C LEU A 597 -33.61 -61.26 -52.34
N LYS A 598 -32.74 -62.15 -51.86
CA LYS A 598 -33.01 -63.60 -51.82
C LYS A 598 -34.15 -63.97 -50.87
N ASN A 599 -34.38 -63.17 -49.82
CA ASN A 599 -35.30 -63.48 -48.72
C ASN A 599 -36.60 -62.64 -48.75
N ILE A 600 -36.95 -62.05 -49.90
CA ILE A 600 -38.15 -61.20 -50.04
C ILE A 600 -39.41 -61.98 -50.46
N GLN A 601 -39.33 -63.30 -50.67
CA GLN A 601 -40.45 -64.11 -51.16
C GLN A 601 -41.72 -63.87 -50.32
N GLY A 602 -42.85 -63.66 -51.01
CA GLY A 602 -44.15 -63.39 -50.38
C GLY A 602 -44.32 -62.00 -49.76
N LYS A 603 -43.26 -61.20 -49.58
CA LYS A 603 -43.36 -59.85 -48.99
C LYS A 603 -44.05 -58.86 -49.93
N MET A 604 -44.67 -57.84 -49.34
CA MET A 604 -45.27 -56.71 -50.07
C MET A 604 -44.21 -55.63 -50.31
N PRO A 605 -44.33 -54.81 -51.38
CA PRO A 605 -43.33 -53.78 -51.74
C PRO A 605 -42.87 -52.89 -50.58
N LYS A 606 -43.81 -52.45 -49.72
CA LYS A 606 -43.49 -51.66 -48.54
C LYS A 606 -42.51 -52.35 -47.60
N LYS A 607 -42.74 -53.64 -47.30
CA LYS A 607 -41.91 -54.41 -46.37
C LYS A 607 -40.52 -54.68 -46.97
N ILE A 608 -40.44 -54.84 -48.30
CA ILE A 608 -39.16 -54.99 -49.01
C ILE A 608 -38.30 -53.74 -48.84
N ILE A 609 -38.89 -52.55 -49.02
CA ILE A 609 -38.20 -51.27 -48.80
C ILE A 609 -37.79 -51.12 -47.34
N GLU A 610 -38.70 -51.39 -46.39
CA GLU A 610 -38.39 -51.30 -44.95
C GLU A 610 -37.23 -52.21 -44.54
N ASP A 611 -37.25 -53.48 -44.98
CA ASP A 611 -36.19 -54.45 -44.66
C ASP A 611 -34.84 -54.03 -45.29
N THR A 612 -34.86 -53.44 -46.49
CA THR A 612 -33.64 -52.95 -47.15
C THR A 612 -33.05 -51.77 -46.39
N LEU A 613 -33.89 -50.81 -45.98
CA LEU A 613 -33.44 -49.62 -45.25
C LEU A 613 -32.92 -49.98 -43.85
N GLU A 614 -33.57 -50.92 -43.17
CA GLU A 614 -33.13 -51.40 -41.85
C GLU A 614 -31.74 -52.07 -41.92
N GLU A 615 -31.47 -52.84 -42.97
CA GLU A 615 -30.16 -53.45 -43.18
C GLU A 615 -29.07 -52.40 -43.52
N VAL A 616 -29.40 -51.40 -44.34
CA VAL A 616 -28.48 -50.28 -44.63
C VAL A 616 -28.18 -49.46 -43.37
N GLU A 617 -29.18 -49.16 -42.55
CA GLU A 617 -29.00 -48.46 -41.27
C GLU A 617 -28.14 -49.30 -40.30
N THR A 618 -28.38 -50.62 -40.25
CA THR A 618 -27.60 -51.55 -39.42
C THR A 618 -26.14 -51.64 -39.87
N PHE A 619 -25.89 -51.63 -41.18
CA PHE A 619 -24.54 -51.67 -41.75
C PHE A 619 -23.76 -50.37 -41.51
N THR A 620 -24.41 -49.22 -41.71
CA THR A 620 -23.75 -47.90 -41.63
C THR A 620 -23.40 -47.48 -40.20
N LEU A 621 -24.03 -48.06 -39.17
CA LEU A 621 -23.75 -47.80 -37.74
C LEU A 621 -23.79 -46.31 -37.35
N GLY A 622 -24.62 -45.52 -38.03
CA GLY A 622 -24.75 -44.08 -37.81
C GLY A 622 -23.69 -43.21 -38.51
N ALA A 623 -22.94 -43.76 -39.46
CA ALA A 623 -22.15 -42.97 -40.39
C ALA A 623 -23.02 -41.94 -41.15
N GLU A 624 -22.45 -40.78 -41.51
CA GLU A 624 -23.17 -39.77 -42.29
C GLU A 624 -23.51 -40.35 -43.67
N GLN A 625 -24.77 -40.21 -44.08
CA GLN A 625 -25.23 -40.67 -45.38
C GLN A 625 -24.42 -39.99 -46.49
N SER A 626 -23.74 -40.80 -47.30
CA SER A 626 -22.86 -40.32 -48.37
C SER A 626 -23.66 -39.75 -49.53
N ASP A 627 -24.72 -40.43 -49.97
CA ASP A 627 -25.58 -40.02 -51.09
C ASP A 627 -27.08 -40.25 -50.85
N ASP A 628 -27.94 -39.65 -51.66
CA ASP A 628 -29.40 -39.79 -51.56
C ASP A 628 -29.82 -41.27 -51.70
N ILE A 629 -30.73 -41.72 -50.84
CA ILE A 629 -31.22 -43.10 -50.88
C ILE A 629 -32.61 -43.12 -51.50
N THR A 630 -32.74 -43.76 -52.66
CA THR A 630 -34.02 -43.88 -53.36
C THR A 630 -34.32 -45.32 -53.74
N LEU A 631 -35.54 -45.75 -53.44
CA LEU A 631 -36.04 -47.10 -53.66
C LEU A 631 -37.43 -47.05 -54.28
N LEU A 632 -37.69 -47.88 -55.28
CA LEU A 632 -39.03 -48.14 -55.82
C LEU A 632 -39.20 -49.64 -56.05
N VAL A 633 -40.27 -50.20 -55.50
CA VAL A 633 -40.59 -51.62 -55.63
C VAL A 633 -41.98 -51.77 -56.21
N LEU A 634 -42.10 -52.53 -57.30
CA LEU A 634 -43.38 -52.94 -57.88
C LEU A 634 -43.47 -54.46 -57.90
N LYS A 635 -44.62 -54.98 -57.45
CA LYS A 635 -44.96 -56.39 -57.51
C LYS A 635 -46.19 -56.58 -58.39
N TYR A 636 -46.07 -57.42 -59.41
CA TYR A 636 -47.11 -57.68 -60.40
C TYR A 636 -48.00 -58.84 -59.95
N PHE A 637 -49.32 -58.70 -60.12
CA PHE A 637 -50.33 -59.71 -59.76
C PHE A 637 -51.17 -60.18 -60.96
N GLY A 638 -51.06 -59.53 -62.13
CA GLY A 638 -51.90 -59.88 -63.28
C GLY A 638 -53.36 -59.50 -63.10
N ILE A 639 -54.21 -59.90 -64.06
CA ILE A 639 -55.67 -59.69 -64.03
C ILE A 639 -56.37 -60.90 -63.40
#